data_AF-A0A084AXC4-F1
#
_entry.id   AF-A0A084AXC4-F1
#
_cell.length_a   1.000
_cell.length_b   1.000
_cell.length_c   1.000
_cell.angle_alpha   90.00
_cell.angle_beta   90.00
_cell.angle_gamma   90.00
#
_symmetry.space_group_name_H-M   'P 1'
#
loop_
_entity.id
_entity.type
_entity.pdbx_description
1 polymer ?
#
loop_
_entity_poly.entity_id
_entity_poly.type
_entity_poly.pdbx_seq_one_letter_code
_entity_poly.pdbx_strand_id
1 'polypeptide(L)'
;MMGNKEIPHRDTLRDYGHAVAGHAGTMTSANGELFIKPCTQSEIDFYHSANRRHPEFSDLMPLFMGSLKLSDPDSLDIEAEVAGVISDAGEIQATRDQIRATIAAEAARAVPEPESSVPAWAPKAKSKKIKTDQAIVLENASGVFKQPNILDCKLGVRLWADDAPAEKKQRFDKISAATTHAKLGFRIAGMRVFRGSENPAELDGDQYRVYDKDYGRTTVNNDNVVDEFRRFVFNTAAGVDEDLGRAVCAAFVRDLKHVQDVLERHESRMYSASLLFVFEGDGEALREAIEENNELVERPRVRDRDTSTKRVDSGIVMEEEDDEDEYEDEESSLPAIYSLKLIDFAHATWTPGQGPDENVLKGRQHVYSGPGPSNRTSKTFNSPSATPTHVPTDRPAAQPVVTTSTRTVRLNPAWEWRFEAPIGSNVVVKLLSGTAEKDGVELAPRSAYTFSNIKSRILTWQGCELEVDGRCDDEFVAEYANPAANPAVSYLNLHAALREMRIAAAREGREGPRVLVAGPPVTGKTTLAKTLTSYAVKQGHQPLVVNADPREGMLSFAGTLSAAVFATIIDPETATGWGSTPASAPSAVPVKLPLVHYYGRQSAEEEPDFYRELVGRMAGTVSGRLSEDESVKSSGVIVDSMGISEKSKIGLDLLAHIVDELSINIIVVLGSTRMNAELMKRFAEEKTSLGEPITVVLLDKSEGVVERDEAFEQHSRDAAIKEYFFGDARMTLSPQIQQVDFDSLVIYKPSDYSTYGEDTLIREEPSALMQHWALAIMHAGLKDPPETVRAASVMGFVHVADVDEERRKVKILAPGIDYHARA
;
A
#
# COMPACT_ATOMS: atom_id res chain seq x y z
N MET A 1 -4.10 9.34 2.17
CA MET A 1 -3.88 9.88 0.81
C MET A 1 -3.25 11.26 0.93
N MET A 2 -2.25 11.62 0.12
CA MET A 2 -1.89 13.00 -0.20
C MET A 2 -1.45 13.01 -1.67
N GLY A 3 -2.08 13.85 -2.51
CA GLY A 3 -1.75 14.00 -3.93
C GLY A 3 -0.34 14.55 -4.14
N ASN A 4 0.17 14.41 -5.37
CA ASN A 4 1.36 15.10 -5.86
C ASN A 4 1.41 16.54 -5.31
N LYS A 5 2.38 16.82 -4.45
CA LYS A 5 2.71 18.19 -4.07
C LYS A 5 4.09 18.47 -4.60
N GLU A 6 4.11 19.31 -5.62
CA GLU A 6 5.32 19.89 -6.21
C GLU A 6 6.20 20.45 -5.08
N ILE A 7 7.50 20.12 -5.07
CA ILE A 7 8.42 20.63 -4.06
C ILE A 7 8.44 22.16 -4.20
N PRO A 8 8.02 22.93 -3.17
CA PRO A 8 7.89 24.37 -3.31
C PRO A 8 9.25 25.00 -3.65
N HIS A 9 9.27 25.79 -4.72
CA HIS A 9 10.43 26.56 -5.12
C HIS A 9 10.75 27.62 -4.04
N ARG A 10 12.02 27.98 -3.83
CA ARG A 10 12.46 28.79 -2.68
C ARG A 10 11.74 30.14 -2.57
N ASP A 11 11.36 30.73 -3.69
CA ASP A 11 10.58 31.97 -3.80
C ASP A 11 9.11 31.85 -3.34
N THR A 12 8.57 30.63 -3.27
CA THR A 12 7.21 30.35 -2.77
C THR A 12 7.16 30.10 -1.26
N LEU A 13 8.32 29.95 -0.60
CA LEU A 13 8.41 29.71 0.84
C LEU A 13 8.16 31.01 1.62
N ARG A 14 7.39 30.89 2.70
CA ARG A 14 7.06 31.99 3.60
C ARG A 14 7.65 31.74 4.98
N ASP A 15 7.89 32.80 5.75
CA ASP A 15 8.26 32.68 7.15
C ASP A 15 7.15 31.96 7.93
N TYR A 16 7.53 30.98 8.76
CA TYR A 16 6.56 30.24 9.55
C TYR A 16 6.14 31.05 10.80
N GLY A 17 4.93 31.62 10.75
CA GLY A 17 4.39 32.53 11.79
C GLY A 17 3.95 31.87 13.09
N HIS A 18 3.86 30.53 13.15
CA HIS A 18 3.38 29.81 14.33
C HIS A 18 4.51 29.27 15.23
N ALA A 19 5.78 29.61 14.96
CA ALA A 19 6.91 29.18 15.80
C ALA A 19 6.85 29.83 17.20
N VAL A 20 6.70 29.01 18.23
CA VAL A 20 6.67 29.47 19.64
C VAL A 20 8.05 29.40 20.34
N ALA A 21 8.97 28.60 19.80
CA ALA A 21 10.33 28.42 20.27
C ALA A 21 11.24 27.93 19.13
N GLY A 22 12.56 27.93 19.36
CA GLY A 22 13.56 27.42 18.40
C GLY A 22 14.50 28.47 17.83
N HIS A 23 15.17 28.14 16.72
CA HIS A 23 16.09 29.03 16.02
C HIS A 23 15.36 29.76 14.89
N ALA A 24 15.72 31.03 14.65
CA ALA A 24 15.17 31.81 13.55
C ALA A 24 15.49 31.17 12.17
N GLY A 25 14.55 31.32 11.23
CA GLY A 25 14.68 30.86 9.84
C GLY A 25 13.82 29.66 9.46
N THR A 26 12.83 29.29 10.28
CA THR A 26 11.82 28.29 9.93
C THR A 26 10.85 28.84 8.88
N MET A 27 10.55 28.04 7.87
CA MET A 27 9.72 28.41 6.73
C MET A 27 8.55 27.44 6.59
N THR A 28 7.54 27.85 5.83
CA THR A 28 6.40 27.02 5.45
C THR A 28 6.11 27.14 3.96
N SER A 29 5.51 26.10 3.38
CA SER A 29 4.95 26.18 2.04
C SER A 29 3.81 27.20 1.97
N ALA A 30 3.51 27.72 0.77
CA ALA A 30 2.45 28.70 0.55
C ALA A 30 1.06 28.22 0.99
N ASN A 31 0.81 26.92 0.93
CA ASN A 31 -0.43 26.27 1.37
C ASN A 31 -0.42 25.84 2.86
N GLY A 32 0.67 26.10 3.59
CA GLY A 32 0.74 25.85 5.04
C GLY A 32 0.97 24.40 5.48
N GLU A 33 1.21 23.48 4.55
CA GLU A 33 1.26 22.05 4.85
C GLU A 33 2.65 21.52 5.20
N LEU A 34 3.70 22.18 4.72
CA LEU A 34 5.09 21.78 4.95
C LEU A 34 5.73 22.69 5.99
N PHE A 35 6.43 22.11 6.96
CA PHE A 35 7.30 22.81 7.90
C PHE A 35 8.76 22.57 7.53
N ILE A 36 9.49 23.65 7.23
CA ILE A 36 10.88 23.60 6.77
C ILE A 36 11.77 24.25 7.83
N LYS A 37 12.69 23.48 8.39
CA LYS A 37 13.55 23.94 9.50
C LYS A 37 15.03 23.83 9.12
N PRO A 38 15.79 24.94 9.13
CA PRO A 38 17.25 24.89 9.03
C PRO A 38 17.83 24.02 10.15
N CYS A 39 18.71 23.09 9.81
CA CYS A 39 19.21 22.09 10.74
C CYS A 39 20.66 21.67 10.44
N THR A 40 21.22 20.84 11.31
CA THR A 40 22.53 20.23 11.10
C THR A 40 22.37 18.86 10.44
N GLN A 41 23.41 18.40 9.73
CA GLN A 41 23.44 17.04 9.18
C GLN A 41 23.15 15.96 10.25
N SER A 42 23.63 16.17 11.48
CA SER A 42 23.33 15.25 12.60
C SER A 42 21.84 15.13 12.92
N GLU A 43 21.05 16.19 12.73
CA GLU A 43 19.60 16.17 12.92
C GLU A 43 18.93 15.39 11.78
N ILE A 44 19.34 15.62 10.53
CA ILE A 44 18.90 14.89 9.34
C ILE A 44 19.19 13.38 9.50
N ASP A 45 20.41 13.04 9.90
CA ASP A 45 20.85 11.66 10.12
C ASP A 45 20.02 10.99 11.22
N PHE A 46 19.64 11.74 12.25
CA PHE A 46 18.78 11.21 13.32
C PHE A 46 17.37 10.91 12.80
N TYR A 47 16.73 11.81 12.02
CA TYR A 47 15.43 11.54 11.39
C TYR A 47 15.49 10.34 10.45
N HIS A 48 16.48 10.27 9.57
CA HIS A 48 16.67 9.10 8.70
C HIS A 48 16.88 7.81 9.49
N SER A 49 17.69 7.87 10.55
CA SER A 49 17.95 6.75 11.43
C SER A 49 16.70 6.31 12.18
N ALA A 50 15.92 7.24 12.71
CA ALA A 50 14.69 6.97 13.44
C ALA A 50 13.67 6.29 12.50
N ASN A 51 13.39 6.88 11.33
CA ASN A 51 12.45 6.33 10.37
C ASN A 51 12.88 4.95 9.84
N ARG A 52 14.19 4.71 9.70
CA ARG A 52 14.73 3.45 9.14
C ARG A 52 14.88 2.34 10.19
N ARG A 53 15.24 2.68 11.43
CA ARG A 53 15.68 1.69 12.44
C ARG A 53 14.81 1.67 13.70
N HIS A 54 13.96 2.67 13.92
CA HIS A 54 13.17 2.85 15.14
C HIS A 54 11.75 3.35 14.80
N PRO A 55 10.93 2.54 14.10
CA PRO A 55 9.61 2.99 13.61
C PRO A 55 8.65 3.42 14.73
N GLU A 56 8.61 2.71 15.87
CA GLU A 56 7.82 3.15 17.03
C GLU A 56 8.24 4.53 17.56
N PHE A 57 9.54 4.87 17.48
CA PHE A 57 10.03 6.21 17.81
C PHE A 57 9.68 7.22 16.72
N SER A 58 9.71 6.81 15.45
CA SER A 58 9.33 7.63 14.31
C SER A 58 7.89 8.12 14.38
N ASP A 59 6.97 7.30 14.89
CA ASP A 59 5.55 7.67 15.06
C ASP A 59 5.37 8.85 16.03
N LEU A 60 6.29 9.02 16.97
CA LEU A 60 6.32 10.15 17.89
C LEU A 60 6.80 11.45 17.22
N MET A 61 7.47 11.38 16.07
CA MET A 61 8.02 12.55 15.39
C MET A 61 7.02 13.10 14.35
N PRO A 62 7.13 14.38 13.95
CA PRO A 62 6.47 14.87 12.75
C PRO A 62 6.93 14.05 11.54
N LEU A 63 6.03 13.79 10.58
CA LEU A 63 6.37 13.00 9.41
C LEU A 63 7.51 13.68 8.64
N PHE A 64 8.65 12.99 8.57
CA PHE A 64 9.82 13.47 7.86
C PHE A 64 9.68 13.20 6.35
N MET A 65 9.67 14.27 5.57
CA MET A 65 9.40 14.26 4.12
C MET A 65 10.66 14.44 3.28
N GLY A 66 11.81 14.74 3.90
CA GLY A 66 13.10 14.85 3.23
C GLY A 66 13.96 15.99 3.75
N SER A 67 15.03 16.30 3.02
CA SER A 67 15.93 17.42 3.32
C SER A 67 16.15 18.30 2.09
N LEU A 68 16.32 19.60 2.30
CA LEU A 68 16.61 20.59 1.27
C LEU A 68 18.00 21.20 1.49
N LYS A 69 18.70 21.50 0.38
CA LYS A 69 19.90 22.33 0.38
C LYS A 69 19.52 23.73 -0.12
N LEU A 70 19.56 24.70 0.77
CA LEU A 70 19.27 26.11 0.53
C LEU A 70 20.52 26.80 -0.04
N SER A 71 20.88 26.52 -1.29
CA SER A 71 21.97 27.21 -1.99
C SER A 71 21.62 28.67 -2.26
N ASP A 72 22.55 29.60 -2.05
CA ASP A 72 22.46 30.94 -2.68
C ASP A 72 23.01 30.83 -4.11
N PRO A 73 22.33 31.42 -5.12
CA PRO A 73 22.75 31.35 -6.53
C PRO A 73 24.19 31.79 -6.78
N ASP A 74 24.73 32.68 -5.93
CA ASP A 74 26.07 33.25 -6.04
C ASP A 74 27.20 32.36 -5.45
N SER A 75 26.86 31.20 -4.87
CA SER A 75 27.80 30.38 -4.07
C SER A 75 28.13 29.00 -4.65
N LEU A 76 27.72 28.71 -5.89
CA LEU A 76 27.96 27.41 -6.51
C LEU A 76 29.35 27.33 -7.17
N ASP A 77 30.28 26.65 -6.50
CA ASP A 77 31.58 26.25 -7.05
C ASP A 77 31.41 24.96 -7.86
N ILE A 78 31.24 25.12 -9.18
CA ILE A 78 30.83 24.08 -10.14
C ILE A 78 31.87 22.95 -10.30
N GLU A 79 33.11 23.15 -9.82
CA GLU A 79 34.22 22.20 -10.03
C GLU A 79 34.11 20.92 -9.18
N ALA A 80 33.42 20.94 -8.04
CA ALA A 80 33.38 19.79 -7.12
C ALA A 80 32.25 18.78 -7.43
N GLU A 81 31.08 19.24 -7.90
CA GLU A 81 29.93 18.36 -8.14
C GLU A 81 29.99 17.63 -9.49
N VAL A 82 30.76 18.12 -10.47
CA VAL A 82 30.92 17.46 -11.79
C VAL A 82 31.99 16.36 -11.76
N ALA A 83 32.91 16.37 -10.79
CA ALA A 83 33.98 15.39 -10.67
C ALA A 83 33.51 14.01 -10.12
N GLY A 84 32.37 13.96 -9.42
CA GLY A 84 31.83 12.72 -8.85
C GLY A 84 30.98 11.88 -9.81
N VAL A 85 30.63 12.41 -10.98
CA VAL A 85 29.64 11.82 -11.90
C VAL A 85 30.29 11.27 -13.19
N ILE A 86 31.58 11.51 -13.44
CA ILE A 86 32.24 11.11 -14.69
C ILE A 86 33.47 10.23 -14.40
N SER A 87 33.23 8.94 -14.18
CA SER A 87 34.22 7.90 -14.41
C SER A 87 33.55 6.68 -15.06
N ASP A 88 32.98 6.88 -16.25
CA ASP A 88 33.06 5.92 -17.36
C ASP A 88 32.35 6.49 -18.60
N ALA A 89 32.91 6.18 -19.77
CA ALA A 89 32.53 6.62 -21.12
C ALA A 89 32.96 8.06 -21.51
N GLY A 90 33.94 8.10 -22.43
CA GLY A 90 34.46 9.31 -23.04
C GLY A 90 33.62 9.84 -24.20
N GLU A 91 33.95 11.08 -24.56
CA GLU A 91 33.36 11.96 -25.57
C GLU A 91 32.09 12.70 -25.15
N ILE A 92 32.21 14.02 -24.95
CA ILE A 92 31.63 15.07 -25.82
C ILE A 92 31.98 16.44 -25.19
N GLN A 93 32.95 17.15 -25.77
CA GLN A 93 33.30 18.53 -25.39
C GLN A 93 32.17 19.53 -25.77
N ALA A 94 31.26 19.14 -26.66
CA ALA A 94 30.21 19.99 -27.22
C ALA A 94 28.99 20.22 -26.29
N THR A 95 28.78 19.38 -25.27
CA THR A 95 27.63 19.50 -24.34
C THR A 95 27.84 20.60 -23.29
N ARG A 96 29.11 20.96 -23.00
CA ARG A 96 29.47 21.97 -22.00
C ARG A 96 29.02 23.39 -22.38
N ASP A 97 29.16 23.76 -23.65
CA ASP A 97 28.80 25.11 -24.12
C ASP A 97 27.27 25.27 -24.26
N GLN A 98 26.56 24.19 -24.60
CA GLN A 98 25.10 24.18 -24.68
C GLN A 98 24.45 24.31 -23.29
N ILE A 99 24.96 23.61 -22.27
CA ILE A 99 24.43 23.70 -20.90
C ILE A 99 24.65 25.10 -20.32
N ARG A 100 25.82 25.70 -20.59
CA ARG A 100 26.13 27.08 -20.14
C ARG A 100 25.23 28.13 -20.79
N ALA A 101 24.85 27.93 -22.06
CA ALA A 101 23.97 28.82 -22.79
C ALA A 101 22.51 28.77 -22.28
N THR A 102 22.02 27.59 -21.91
CA THR A 102 20.66 27.40 -21.37
C THR A 102 20.51 28.06 -19.99
N ILE A 103 21.50 27.90 -19.12
CA ILE A 103 21.50 28.49 -17.77
C ILE A 103 21.60 30.03 -17.84
N ALA A 104 22.42 30.56 -18.75
CA ALA A 104 22.52 32.01 -18.97
C ALA A 104 21.21 32.60 -19.56
N ALA A 105 20.48 31.83 -20.36
CA ALA A 105 19.19 32.24 -20.91
C ALA A 105 18.06 32.22 -19.86
N GLU A 106 18.11 31.32 -18.87
CA GLU A 106 17.16 31.29 -17.74
C GLU A 106 17.44 32.40 -16.72
N ALA A 107 18.70 32.68 -16.41
CA ALA A 107 19.08 33.80 -15.53
C ALA A 107 18.66 35.18 -16.10
N ALA A 108 18.59 35.32 -17.42
CA ALA A 108 18.15 36.55 -18.09
C ALA A 108 16.62 36.73 -18.13
N ARG A 109 15.82 35.72 -17.74
CA ARG A 109 14.35 35.76 -17.74
C ARG A 109 13.72 36.20 -16.42
N ALA A 110 14.51 36.38 -15.35
CA ALA A 110 14.03 36.91 -14.09
C ALA A 110 13.78 38.43 -14.19
N VAL A 111 12.52 38.84 -14.17
CA VAL A 111 12.11 40.26 -14.15
C VAL A 111 12.36 40.83 -12.75
N PRO A 112 13.03 41.99 -12.60
CA PRO A 112 13.12 42.66 -11.31
C PRO A 112 11.81 43.41 -11.03
N GLU A 113 11.07 43.00 -10.00
CA GLU A 113 9.90 43.75 -9.51
C GLU A 113 10.25 44.65 -8.30
N PRO A 114 9.50 45.77 -8.12
CA PRO A 114 9.96 46.95 -7.43
C PRO A 114 9.72 46.92 -5.92
N GLU A 115 10.58 47.63 -5.19
CA GLU A 115 10.45 47.93 -3.77
C GLU A 115 9.10 48.60 -3.46
N SER A 116 8.27 47.94 -2.64
CA SER A 116 7.16 48.60 -1.95
C SER A 116 7.37 48.54 -0.44
N SER A 117 7.20 49.70 0.19
CA SER A 117 7.58 50.02 1.55
C SER A 117 6.34 50.17 2.42
N VAL A 118 6.05 49.19 3.30
CA VAL A 118 5.18 49.35 4.48
C VAL A 118 5.66 48.37 5.57
N PRO A 119 5.88 48.80 6.83
CA PRO A 119 6.68 48.03 7.80
C PRO A 119 5.87 46.92 8.49
N ALA A 120 6.23 45.66 8.23
CA ALA A 120 5.78 44.52 9.02
C ALA A 120 6.61 44.39 10.30
N TRP A 121 5.90 44.30 11.43
CA TRP A 121 6.41 44.13 12.78
C TRP A 121 7.34 42.89 12.90
N ALA A 122 8.56 43.10 13.41
CA ALA A 122 9.58 42.07 13.58
C ALA A 122 9.70 41.65 15.07
N PRO A 123 9.67 40.35 15.42
CA PRO A 123 9.96 39.92 16.77
C PRO A 123 11.46 40.10 17.08
N LYS A 124 11.76 41.07 17.94
CA LYS A 124 13.07 41.22 18.58
C LYS A 124 13.29 40.07 19.57
N ALA A 125 13.88 38.97 19.12
CA ALA A 125 14.62 38.07 20.00
C ALA A 125 15.86 37.55 19.26
N LYS A 126 17.05 37.91 19.75
CA LYS A 126 18.36 37.50 19.23
C LYS A 126 18.57 35.97 19.35
N SER A 127 17.86 35.14 18.60
CA SER A 127 18.28 33.77 18.29
C SER A 127 19.19 33.82 17.07
N LYS A 128 20.44 33.37 17.20
CA LYS A 128 21.35 33.30 16.05
C LYS A 128 20.76 32.33 15.01
N LYS A 129 20.65 32.77 13.75
CA LYS A 129 20.37 31.90 12.60
C LYS A 129 21.41 30.79 12.60
N ILE A 130 20.97 29.53 12.44
CA ILE A 130 21.90 28.41 12.27
C ILE A 130 22.63 28.66 10.95
N LYS A 131 23.98 28.72 11.01
CA LYS A 131 24.81 28.84 9.80
C LYS A 131 24.88 27.47 9.14
N THR A 132 23.89 27.15 8.33
CA THR A 132 23.74 25.91 7.59
C THR A 132 23.07 26.22 6.25
N ASP A 133 23.46 25.53 5.20
CA ASP A 133 22.76 25.49 3.92
C ASP A 133 21.76 24.32 3.88
N GLN A 134 21.57 23.57 4.97
CA GLN A 134 20.67 22.42 5.02
C GLN A 134 19.40 22.69 5.83
N ALA A 135 18.27 22.16 5.37
CA ALA A 135 17.00 22.17 6.06
C ALA A 135 16.32 20.80 6.02
N ILE A 136 15.59 20.46 7.07
CA ILE A 136 14.66 19.32 7.10
C ILE A 136 13.27 19.78 6.69
N VAL A 137 12.57 18.94 5.94
CA VAL A 137 11.17 19.12 5.54
C VAL A 137 10.32 18.13 6.30
N LEU A 138 9.37 18.65 7.08
CA LEU A 138 8.46 17.90 7.92
C LEU A 138 7.01 18.24 7.55
N GLU A 139 6.08 17.34 7.85
CA GLU A 139 4.67 17.69 7.93
C GLU A 139 4.45 18.82 8.94
N ASN A 140 3.64 19.81 8.58
CA ASN A 140 3.26 20.86 9.52
C ASN A 140 2.24 20.33 10.53
N ALA A 141 2.71 20.00 11.73
CA ALA A 141 1.89 19.51 12.83
C ALA A 141 0.77 20.48 13.28
N SER A 142 0.80 21.75 12.90
CA SER A 142 -0.29 22.70 13.16
C SER A 142 -1.15 23.03 11.94
N GLY A 143 -0.80 22.53 10.75
CA GLY A 143 -1.41 22.93 9.48
C GLY A 143 -2.84 22.42 9.27
N VAL A 144 -3.24 21.41 10.06
CA VAL A 144 -4.58 20.80 10.01
C VAL A 144 -5.63 21.51 10.86
N PHE A 145 -5.23 22.45 11.73
CA PHE A 145 -6.13 23.15 12.64
C PHE A 145 -6.49 24.54 12.11
N LYS A 146 -7.72 24.99 12.38
CA LYS A 146 -8.20 26.34 12.05
C LYS A 146 -7.50 27.37 12.93
N GLN A 147 -7.45 27.14 14.25
CA GLN A 147 -6.80 28.04 15.22
C GLN A 147 -5.88 27.27 16.19
N PRO A 148 -4.69 26.82 15.74
CA PRO A 148 -3.83 25.95 16.55
C PRO A 148 -3.28 26.65 17.80
N ASN A 149 -3.63 26.13 18.97
CA ASN A 149 -2.89 26.38 20.20
C ASN A 149 -1.63 25.53 20.23
N ILE A 150 -0.46 26.14 20.44
CA ILE A 150 0.84 25.45 20.37
C ILE A 150 1.63 25.65 21.65
N LEU A 151 2.16 24.57 22.22
CA LEU A 151 3.01 24.58 23.40
C LEU A 151 4.25 23.70 23.18
N ASP A 152 5.44 24.30 23.31
CA ASP A 152 6.73 23.59 23.30
C ASP A 152 7.19 23.34 24.73
N CYS A 153 7.30 22.07 25.12
CA CYS A 153 7.87 21.63 26.39
C CYS A 153 9.25 21.01 26.17
N LYS A 154 10.30 21.73 26.56
CA LYS A 154 11.68 21.26 26.44
C LYS A 154 12.01 20.27 27.54
N LEU A 155 12.55 19.12 27.16
CA LEU A 155 12.82 17.96 28.01
C LEU A 155 14.27 17.92 28.52
N GLY A 156 14.47 17.19 29.61
CA GLY A 156 15.77 16.92 30.20
C GLY A 156 16.13 17.83 31.37
N VAL A 157 16.95 17.32 32.29
CA VAL A 157 17.61 18.14 33.32
C VAL A 157 18.96 18.66 32.82
N ARG A 158 19.66 17.81 32.07
CA ARG A 158 20.87 18.13 31.35
C ARG A 158 20.49 18.52 29.92
N LEU A 159 20.88 19.74 29.53
CA LEU A 159 20.49 20.35 28.24
C LEU A 159 21.63 20.41 27.22
N TRP A 160 22.78 19.83 27.53
CA TRP A 160 24.00 19.90 26.73
C TRP A 160 24.58 18.51 26.45
N ALA A 161 25.04 18.28 25.22
CA ALA A 161 25.72 17.06 24.79
C ALA A 161 27.16 16.95 25.32
N ASP A 162 27.73 15.75 25.35
CA ASP A 162 29.02 15.45 26.01
C ASP A 162 30.18 16.29 25.46
N ASP A 163 30.14 16.60 24.17
CA ASP A 163 31.13 17.39 23.42
C ASP A 163 30.97 18.92 23.58
N ALA A 164 29.96 19.40 24.33
CA ALA A 164 29.70 20.84 24.45
C ALA A 164 30.87 21.61 25.12
N PRO A 165 31.21 22.83 24.65
CA PRO A 165 32.22 23.68 25.29
C PRO A 165 31.90 24.01 26.75
N ALA A 166 32.92 24.18 27.59
CA ALA A 166 32.76 24.42 29.03
C ALA A 166 31.85 25.62 29.36
N GLU A 167 31.96 26.71 28.60
CA GLU A 167 31.08 27.88 28.74
C GLU A 167 29.61 27.57 28.41
N LYS A 168 29.36 26.72 27.38
CA LYS A 168 28.02 26.27 27.01
C LYS A 168 27.43 25.39 28.12
N LYS A 169 28.21 24.48 28.69
CA LYS A 169 27.83 23.62 29.83
C LYS A 169 27.42 24.47 31.03
N GLN A 170 28.29 25.36 31.50
CA GLN A 170 28.01 26.25 32.65
C GLN A 170 26.76 27.12 32.46
N ARG A 171 26.54 27.61 31.23
CA ARG A 171 25.34 28.42 30.93
C ARG A 171 24.06 27.59 31.02
N PHE A 172 24.05 26.39 30.44
CA PHE A 172 22.87 25.52 30.46
C PHE A 172 22.61 24.93 31.85
N ASP A 173 23.64 24.69 32.65
CA ASP A 173 23.50 24.28 34.06
C ASP A 173 22.79 25.37 34.88
N LYS A 174 23.18 26.64 34.70
CA LYS A 174 22.49 27.78 35.33
C LYS A 174 21.02 27.86 34.90
N ILE A 175 20.73 27.66 33.62
CA ILE A 175 19.35 27.66 33.10
C ILE A 175 18.55 26.50 33.71
N SER A 176 19.13 25.30 33.75
CA SER A 176 18.48 24.13 34.34
C SER A 176 18.14 24.37 35.82
N ALA A 177 19.10 24.90 36.58
CA ALA A 177 18.95 25.21 38.00
C ALA A 177 17.91 26.32 38.28
N ALA A 178 17.78 27.31 37.39
CA ALA A 178 16.89 28.44 37.55
C ALA A 178 15.45 28.22 37.03
N THR A 179 15.17 27.06 36.44
CA THR A 179 13.86 26.78 35.82
C THR A 179 13.28 25.45 36.33
N THR A 180 12.08 25.11 35.85
CA THR A 180 11.42 23.84 36.20
C THR A 180 12.18 22.60 35.74
N HIS A 181 13.18 22.73 34.83
CA HIS A 181 14.04 21.62 34.41
C HIS A 181 14.65 20.88 35.60
N ALA A 182 15.23 21.57 36.59
CA ALA A 182 15.91 20.93 37.71
C ALA A 182 15.03 19.97 38.52
N LYS A 183 13.80 20.40 38.82
CA LYS A 183 12.85 19.65 39.66
C LYS A 183 11.96 18.71 38.85
N LEU A 184 11.38 19.21 37.77
CA LEU A 184 10.34 18.52 36.98
C LEU A 184 10.88 17.80 35.74
N GLY A 185 12.13 18.04 35.34
CA GLY A 185 12.70 17.39 34.15
C GLY A 185 12.27 18.00 32.82
N PHE A 186 11.49 19.09 32.82
CA PHE A 186 11.10 19.83 31.63
C PHE A 186 10.81 21.31 31.95
N ARG A 187 10.69 22.16 30.92
CA ARG A 187 10.09 23.50 31.04
C ARG A 187 9.24 23.85 29.83
N ILE A 188 8.28 24.75 30.03
CA ILE A 188 7.60 25.45 28.93
C ILE A 188 8.62 26.36 28.24
N ALA A 189 8.95 26.06 26.99
CA ALA A 189 9.92 26.79 26.19
C ALA A 189 9.29 27.95 25.43
N GLY A 190 8.01 27.84 25.10
CA GLY A 190 7.17 28.86 24.49
C GLY A 190 5.76 28.31 24.29
N MET A 191 4.79 29.21 24.22
CA MET A 191 3.38 28.86 24.04
C MET A 191 2.65 29.96 23.26
N ARG A 192 1.70 29.59 22.40
CA ARG A 192 0.84 30.50 21.66
C ARG A 192 -0.61 30.03 21.83
N VAL A 193 -1.46 30.92 22.36
CA VAL A 193 -2.85 30.60 22.76
C VAL A 193 -3.82 31.56 22.08
N PHE A 194 -4.71 31.03 21.25
CA PHE A 194 -5.77 31.74 20.56
C PHE A 194 -6.69 32.38 21.58
N ARG A 195 -6.91 33.70 21.44
CA ARG A 195 -7.66 34.54 22.39
C ARG A 195 -7.25 34.34 23.85
N GLY A 196 -5.96 34.08 24.10
CA GLY A 196 -5.44 33.75 25.44
C GLY A 196 -5.39 34.91 26.44
N SER A 197 -6.01 36.06 26.13
CA SER A 197 -6.16 37.20 27.02
C SER A 197 -7.41 37.99 26.67
N GLU A 198 -8.09 38.50 27.70
CA GLU A 198 -9.22 39.43 27.54
C GLU A 198 -8.75 40.84 27.15
N ASN A 199 -7.46 41.14 27.31
CA ASN A 199 -6.88 42.42 26.93
C ASN A 199 -6.41 42.37 25.46
N PRO A 200 -7.06 43.08 24.52
CA PRO A 200 -6.69 43.04 23.11
C PRO A 200 -5.26 43.54 22.83
N ALA A 201 -4.67 44.34 23.74
CA ALA A 201 -3.29 44.81 23.61
C ALA A 201 -2.24 43.72 23.88
N GLU A 202 -2.63 42.59 24.45
CA GLU A 202 -1.78 41.41 24.67
C GLU A 202 -1.89 40.37 23.57
N LEU A 203 -2.75 40.60 22.58
CA LEU A 203 -2.95 39.74 21.42
C LEU A 203 -2.16 40.26 20.22
N ASP A 204 -1.64 39.34 19.42
CA ASP A 204 -1.05 39.64 18.13
C ASP A 204 -2.14 39.90 17.05
N GLY A 205 -1.70 40.18 15.83
CA GLY A 205 -2.61 40.45 14.69
C GLY A 205 -3.55 39.29 14.34
N ASP A 206 -3.20 38.07 14.75
CA ASP A 206 -3.97 36.85 14.51
C ASP A 206 -4.83 36.46 15.74
N GLN A 207 -4.96 37.37 16.73
CA GLN A 207 -5.68 37.17 17.99
C GLN A 207 -5.03 36.17 18.97
N TYR A 208 -3.74 35.90 18.87
CA TYR A 208 -3.05 35.01 19.80
C TYR A 208 -2.29 35.77 20.87
N ARG A 209 -2.27 35.20 22.08
CA ARG A 209 -1.29 35.57 23.09
C ARG A 209 -0.06 34.69 22.96
N VAL A 210 1.10 35.32 22.76
CA VAL A 210 2.39 34.65 22.66
C VAL A 210 3.14 34.75 24.00
N TYR A 211 3.50 33.61 24.55
CA TYR A 211 4.34 33.45 25.72
C TYR A 211 5.72 32.98 25.27
N ASP A 212 6.69 33.87 25.30
CA ASP A 212 8.01 33.61 24.74
C ASP A 212 8.93 32.80 25.66
N LYS A 213 10.18 32.62 25.21
CA LYS A 213 11.21 31.90 25.96
C LYS A 213 11.52 32.50 27.33
N ASP A 214 11.36 33.82 27.49
CA ASP A 214 11.71 34.53 28.71
C ASP A 214 10.58 34.39 29.73
N TYR A 215 9.32 34.34 29.26
CA TYR A 215 8.17 33.92 30.08
C TYR A 215 8.42 32.55 30.72
N GLY A 216 8.75 31.54 29.90
CA GLY A 216 9.04 30.18 30.37
C GLY A 216 10.30 30.05 31.26
N ARG A 217 11.19 31.05 31.27
CA ARG A 217 12.41 31.05 32.10
C ARG A 217 12.29 31.83 33.39
N THR A 218 11.46 32.86 33.40
CA THR A 218 11.42 33.85 34.48
C THR A 218 10.09 33.89 35.22
N THR A 219 9.00 33.45 34.57
CA THR A 219 7.64 33.52 35.13
C THR A 219 7.12 32.13 35.52
N VAL A 220 7.37 31.10 34.70
CA VAL A 220 6.96 29.73 34.99
C VAL A 220 7.92 29.09 35.99
N ASN A 221 7.37 28.50 37.06
CA ASN A 221 8.07 27.86 38.15
C ASN A 221 7.32 26.60 38.64
N ASN A 222 7.86 25.92 39.64
CA ASN A 222 7.33 24.63 40.09
C ASN A 222 5.93 24.72 40.73
N ASP A 223 5.52 25.91 41.18
CA ASP A 223 4.27 26.10 41.91
C ASP A 223 3.12 26.49 40.96
N ASN A 224 3.42 27.17 39.84
CA ASN A 224 2.42 27.61 38.86
C ASN A 224 2.39 26.82 37.55
N VAL A 225 3.31 25.88 37.32
CA VAL A 225 3.40 25.13 36.04
C VAL A 225 2.07 24.49 35.63
N VAL A 226 1.30 23.95 36.60
CA VAL A 226 -0.01 23.34 36.32
C VAL A 226 -1.02 24.38 35.85
N ASP A 227 -0.98 25.57 36.43
CA ASP A 227 -1.87 26.67 36.03
C ASP A 227 -1.51 27.21 34.65
N GLU A 228 -0.25 27.13 34.25
CA GLU A 228 0.18 27.47 32.89
C GLU A 228 -0.29 26.44 31.85
N PHE A 229 -0.27 25.13 32.17
CA PHE A 229 -0.94 24.12 31.34
C PHE A 229 -2.46 24.30 31.33
N ARG A 230 -3.07 24.73 32.44
CA ARG A 230 -4.49 25.08 32.44
C ARG A 230 -4.76 26.26 31.52
N ARG A 231 -3.91 27.28 31.54
CA ARG A 231 -4.03 28.44 30.65
C ARG A 231 -3.82 28.07 29.18
N PHE A 232 -3.03 27.03 28.90
CA PHE A 232 -2.89 26.49 27.55
C PHE A 232 -4.18 25.86 27.02
N VAL A 233 -4.84 25.04 27.85
CA VAL A 233 -5.97 24.19 27.43
C VAL A 233 -7.32 24.86 27.63
N PHE A 234 -7.55 25.44 28.80
CA PHE A 234 -8.85 25.97 29.20
C PHE A 234 -8.92 27.46 28.87
N ASN A 235 -9.72 27.79 27.86
CA ASN A 235 -9.96 29.16 27.44
C ASN A 235 -11.43 29.40 27.09
N THR A 236 -12.20 29.89 28.05
CA THR A 236 -13.62 30.21 27.86
C THR A 236 -13.84 31.35 26.86
N ALA A 237 -12.88 32.28 26.70
CA ALA A 237 -12.98 33.36 25.73
C ALA A 237 -12.83 32.88 24.27
N ALA A 238 -12.21 31.71 24.08
CA ALA A 238 -12.15 30.99 22.81
C ALA A 238 -13.23 29.91 22.69
N GLY A 239 -14.15 29.78 23.66
CA GLY A 239 -15.21 28.76 23.64
C GLY A 239 -14.79 27.36 24.10
N VAL A 240 -13.55 27.18 24.56
CA VAL A 240 -13.07 25.89 25.12
C VAL A 240 -13.51 25.78 26.57
N ASP A 241 -14.63 25.10 26.77
CA ASP A 241 -15.23 24.85 28.09
C ASP A 241 -14.50 23.73 28.87
N GLU A 242 -15.00 23.44 30.08
CA GLU A 242 -14.37 22.46 30.97
C GLU A 242 -14.40 21.03 30.40
N ASP A 243 -15.45 20.66 29.66
CA ASP A 243 -15.60 19.32 29.11
C ASP A 243 -14.66 19.12 27.91
N LEU A 244 -14.61 20.09 26.99
CA LEU A 244 -13.67 20.11 25.88
C LEU A 244 -12.21 20.07 26.37
N GLY A 245 -11.89 20.92 27.36
CA GLY A 245 -10.54 20.94 27.94
C GLY A 245 -10.16 19.63 28.64
N ARG A 246 -11.11 18.96 29.31
CA ARG A 246 -10.91 17.62 29.90
C ARG A 246 -10.67 16.57 28.83
N ALA A 247 -11.40 16.60 27.72
CA ALA A 247 -11.21 15.67 26.60
C ALA A 247 -9.81 15.82 25.99
N VAL A 248 -9.37 17.05 25.71
CA VAL A 248 -8.03 17.36 25.19
C VAL A 248 -6.95 16.88 26.16
N CYS A 249 -7.09 17.18 27.45
CA CYS A 249 -6.16 16.70 28.48
C CYS A 249 -6.10 15.17 28.57
N ALA A 250 -7.23 14.48 28.51
CA ALA A 250 -7.27 13.02 28.54
C ALA A 250 -6.56 12.41 27.33
N ALA A 251 -6.71 13.02 26.16
CA ALA A 251 -6.06 12.60 24.93
C ALA A 251 -4.54 12.80 24.99
N PHE A 252 -4.07 13.97 25.42
CA PHE A 252 -2.63 14.21 25.65
C PHE A 252 -2.04 13.27 26.69
N VAL A 253 -2.76 12.96 27.78
CA VAL A 253 -2.29 12.02 28.80
C VAL A 253 -2.11 10.60 28.24
N ARG A 254 -2.98 10.17 27.32
CA ARG A 254 -2.85 8.87 26.65
C ARG A 254 -1.60 8.84 25.76
N ASP A 255 -1.38 9.87 24.96
CA ASP A 255 -0.24 9.90 24.04
C ASP A 255 1.08 10.14 24.76
N LEU A 256 1.07 10.88 25.88
CA LEU A 256 2.24 11.02 26.76
C LEU A 256 2.67 9.68 27.36
N LYS A 257 1.72 8.78 27.68
CA LYS A 257 2.06 7.42 28.13
C LYS A 257 2.70 6.63 27.01
N HIS A 258 2.18 6.75 25.79
CA HIS A 258 2.78 6.11 24.63
C HIS A 258 4.19 6.63 24.35
N VAL A 259 4.40 7.95 24.37
CA VAL A 259 5.72 8.58 24.27
C VAL A 259 6.67 8.00 25.34
N GLN A 260 6.21 7.92 26.59
CA GLN A 260 7.02 7.36 27.67
C GLN A 260 7.40 5.91 27.40
N ASP A 261 6.45 5.05 27.04
CA ASP A 261 6.69 3.63 26.76
C ASP A 261 7.73 3.44 25.66
N VAL A 262 7.63 4.22 24.59
CA VAL A 262 8.57 4.18 23.47
C VAL A 262 9.96 4.67 23.87
N LEU A 263 10.05 5.79 24.62
CA LEU A 263 11.33 6.33 25.12
C LEU A 263 12.00 5.41 26.14
N GLU A 264 11.24 4.60 26.89
CA GLU A 264 11.77 3.59 27.80
C GLU A 264 12.34 2.36 27.05
N ARG A 265 11.81 2.05 25.87
CA ARG A 265 12.26 0.92 25.04
C ARG A 265 13.42 1.27 24.11
N HIS A 266 13.53 2.54 23.72
CA HIS A 266 14.50 2.98 22.75
C HIS A 266 15.69 3.70 23.41
N GLU A 267 16.84 3.04 23.38
CA GLU A 267 18.07 3.58 23.97
C GLU A 267 18.62 4.72 23.10
N SER A 268 18.21 5.94 23.42
CA SER A 268 18.70 7.18 22.82
C SER A 268 19.22 8.13 23.91
N ARG A 269 20.00 9.13 23.52
CA ARG A 269 20.35 10.28 24.35
C ARG A 269 19.99 11.53 23.61
N MET A 270 19.12 12.33 24.21
CA MET A 270 18.63 13.56 23.60
C MET A 270 18.83 14.74 24.53
N TYR A 271 19.50 15.77 24.02
CA TYR A 271 19.76 16.99 24.77
C TYR A 271 19.01 18.16 24.15
N SER A 272 18.15 18.80 24.94
CA SER A 272 17.29 19.91 24.50
C SER A 272 16.20 19.55 23.47
N ALA A 273 15.82 18.27 23.36
CA ALA A 273 14.61 17.85 22.64
C ALA A 273 13.34 18.38 23.32
N SER A 274 12.22 18.40 22.60
CA SER A 274 10.97 19.02 23.04
C SER A 274 9.75 18.17 22.69
N LEU A 275 8.72 18.21 23.54
CA LEU A 275 7.37 17.79 23.19
C LEU A 275 6.57 18.99 22.69
N LEU A 276 6.03 18.88 21.49
CA LEU A 276 5.17 19.85 20.85
C LEU A 276 3.72 19.40 21.00
N PHE A 277 2.96 20.14 21.81
CA PHE A 277 1.53 19.98 21.98
C PHE A 277 0.82 20.93 21.04
N VAL A 278 -0.11 20.41 20.24
CA VAL A 278 -0.97 21.21 19.36
C VAL A 278 -2.41 20.74 19.51
N PHE A 279 -3.37 21.66 19.61
CA PHE A 279 -4.80 21.33 19.54
C PHE A 279 -5.59 22.48 18.94
N GLU A 280 -6.82 22.19 18.49
CA GLU A 280 -7.74 23.21 18.00
C GLU A 280 -8.15 24.16 19.13
N GLY A 281 -7.74 25.43 19.02
CA GLY A 281 -7.90 26.45 20.05
C GLY A 281 -9.24 27.16 20.00
N ASP A 282 -9.98 27.06 18.89
CA ASP A 282 -11.35 27.56 18.77
C ASP A 282 -12.35 26.50 19.23
N GLY A 283 -13.12 26.79 20.29
CA GLY A 283 -13.98 25.82 20.95
C GLY A 283 -15.17 25.34 20.11
N GLU A 284 -15.63 26.15 19.16
CA GLU A 284 -16.66 25.74 18.21
C GLU A 284 -16.11 24.70 17.23
N ALA A 285 -14.97 24.99 16.59
CA ALA A 285 -14.27 24.05 15.70
C ALA A 285 -13.82 22.77 16.43
N LEU A 286 -13.37 22.89 17.68
CA LEU A 286 -12.98 21.76 18.52
C LEU A 286 -14.17 20.85 18.84
N ARG A 287 -15.35 21.43 19.13
CA ARG A 287 -16.58 20.68 19.40
C ARG A 287 -17.06 19.96 18.14
N GLU A 288 -17.09 20.65 17.01
CA GLU A 288 -17.44 20.10 15.69
C GLU A 288 -16.55 18.88 15.36
N ALA A 289 -15.23 19.01 15.50
CA ALA A 289 -14.29 17.91 15.25
C ALA A 289 -14.46 16.73 16.23
N ILE A 290 -14.89 16.95 17.47
CA ILE A 290 -15.17 15.89 18.44
C ILE A 290 -16.50 15.19 18.11
N GLU A 291 -17.54 15.94 17.76
CA GLU A 291 -18.85 15.41 17.40
C GLU A 291 -18.76 14.55 16.13
N GLU A 292 -18.10 15.05 15.09
CA GLU A 292 -17.88 14.30 13.84
C GLU A 292 -17.11 12.99 14.09
N ASN A 293 -16.06 13.04 14.92
CA ASN A 293 -15.33 11.83 15.32
C ASN A 293 -16.20 10.84 16.10
N ASN A 294 -17.12 11.30 16.94
CA ASN A 294 -18.03 10.43 17.68
C ASN A 294 -19.12 9.84 16.78
N GLU A 295 -19.69 10.63 15.87
CA GLU A 295 -20.72 10.17 14.91
C GLU A 295 -20.18 9.08 13.98
N LEU A 296 -18.93 9.23 13.52
CA LEU A 296 -18.25 8.22 12.71
C LEU A 296 -17.96 6.93 13.48
N VAL A 297 -17.78 7.01 14.81
CA VAL A 297 -17.60 5.85 15.70
C VAL A 297 -18.95 5.20 16.09
N GLU A 298 -20.03 5.98 16.20
CA GLU A 298 -21.36 5.50 16.58
C GLU A 298 -22.23 5.01 15.42
N ARG A 299 -21.83 5.22 14.15
CA ARG A 299 -22.48 4.60 12.97
C ARG A 299 -22.57 3.06 13.17
N PRO A 300 -23.77 2.48 13.36
CA PRO A 300 -23.88 1.04 13.56
C PRO A 300 -23.56 0.32 12.26
N ARG A 301 -22.51 -0.52 12.28
CA ARG A 301 -22.35 -1.59 11.29
C ARG A 301 -23.64 -2.41 11.29
N VAL A 302 -24.45 -2.33 10.23
CA VAL A 302 -25.70 -3.10 10.12
C VAL A 302 -25.35 -4.58 10.18
N ARG A 303 -25.60 -5.15 11.36
CA ARG A 303 -25.69 -6.58 11.63
C ARG A 303 -27.06 -7.02 11.15
N ASP A 304 -27.15 -7.70 10.03
CA ASP A 304 -28.40 -8.39 9.70
C ASP A 304 -28.44 -9.74 10.43
N ARG A 305 -29.25 -9.77 11.49
CA ARG A 305 -29.52 -10.96 12.29
C ARG A 305 -31.04 -11.12 12.35
N ASP A 306 -31.51 -12.10 11.58
CA ASP A 306 -32.55 -13.06 11.96
C ASP A 306 -33.94 -12.49 12.32
N THR A 307 -34.87 -12.47 11.35
CA THR A 307 -36.30 -12.64 11.66
C THR A 307 -36.95 -13.67 10.73
N SER A 308 -37.38 -14.76 11.34
CA SER A 308 -38.16 -15.82 10.73
C SER A 308 -39.61 -15.39 10.42
N THR A 309 -40.16 -15.98 9.36
CA THR A 309 -41.59 -16.20 9.06
C THR A 309 -42.46 -14.99 8.66
N LYS A 310 -42.82 -14.95 7.37
CA LYS A 310 -44.21 -15.06 6.89
C LYS A 310 -44.28 -15.33 5.38
N ARG A 311 -45.04 -16.35 5.03
CA ARG A 311 -45.48 -16.70 3.66
C ARG A 311 -46.65 -15.81 3.24
N VAL A 312 -46.64 -15.34 1.99
CA VAL A 312 -47.75 -15.15 1.02
C VAL A 312 -47.07 -14.68 -0.28
N ASP A 313 -46.86 -15.52 -1.30
CA ASP A 313 -47.78 -16.00 -2.35
C ASP A 313 -48.25 -14.94 -3.38
N SER A 314 -47.83 -15.19 -4.63
CA SER A 314 -48.37 -14.79 -5.94
C SER A 314 -48.44 -13.31 -6.36
N GLY A 315 -47.87 -13.03 -7.55
CA GLY A 315 -48.36 -11.96 -8.44
C GLY A 315 -47.31 -11.22 -9.25
N ILE A 316 -47.25 -11.51 -10.54
CA ILE A 316 -46.50 -10.81 -11.61
C ILE A 316 -47.01 -9.36 -11.77
N VAL A 317 -46.13 -8.41 -12.12
CA VAL A 317 -46.24 -7.43 -13.25
C VAL A 317 -45.03 -6.48 -13.23
N MET A 318 -44.53 -6.18 -14.44
CA MET A 318 -43.39 -5.31 -14.78
C MET A 318 -43.78 -3.81 -14.81
N GLU A 319 -42.72 -2.99 -14.90
CA GLU A 319 -42.62 -1.61 -15.44
C GLU A 319 -42.35 -0.47 -14.44
N GLU A 320 -41.08 -0.05 -14.46
CA GLU A 320 -40.55 1.30 -14.75
C GLU A 320 -40.41 2.40 -13.66
N GLU A 321 -39.22 3.03 -13.77
CA GLU A 321 -38.78 4.40 -13.45
C GLU A 321 -38.32 4.79 -12.02
N ASP A 322 -37.01 5.04 -11.99
CA ASP A 322 -36.29 6.21 -11.46
C ASP A 322 -36.17 6.49 -9.95
N ASP A 323 -34.96 6.98 -9.63
CA ASP A 323 -34.44 7.57 -8.39
C ASP A 323 -33.83 6.61 -7.36
N GLU A 324 -32.56 6.21 -7.58
CA GLU A 324 -31.68 5.81 -6.49
C GLU A 324 -30.48 6.76 -6.40
N ASP A 325 -30.52 7.58 -5.35
CA ASP A 325 -29.53 8.57 -4.96
C ASP A 325 -28.11 7.97 -4.90
N GLU A 326 -27.19 8.69 -5.52
CA GLU A 326 -25.75 8.46 -5.54
C GLU A 326 -25.19 8.67 -4.12
N TYR A 327 -24.94 7.59 -3.38
CA TYR A 327 -24.19 7.66 -2.13
C TYR A 327 -22.68 7.71 -2.46
N GLU A 328 -22.15 8.93 -2.55
CA GLU A 328 -20.70 9.18 -2.50
C GLU A 328 -20.17 8.78 -1.10
N ASP A 329 -19.60 7.59 -0.98
CA ASP A 329 -18.76 7.23 0.16
C ASP A 329 -17.38 7.92 0.00
N GLU A 330 -17.32 9.23 0.28
CA GLU A 330 -16.06 9.88 0.65
C GLU A 330 -15.61 9.26 1.99
N GLU A 331 -14.59 8.41 1.95
CA GLU A 331 -13.90 7.94 3.16
C GLU A 331 -13.14 9.14 3.77
N SER A 332 -13.87 10.02 4.46
CA SER A 332 -13.34 11.23 5.07
C SER A 332 -12.37 10.84 6.19
N SER A 333 -11.13 11.32 6.10
CA SER A 333 -10.16 11.19 7.20
C SER A 333 -10.71 11.92 8.42
N LEU A 334 -10.78 11.21 9.56
CA LEU A 334 -11.24 11.76 10.84
C LEU A 334 -10.63 13.16 11.11
N PRO A 335 -11.45 14.20 11.41
CA PRO A 335 -10.94 15.52 11.72
C PRO A 335 -9.97 15.49 12.92
N ALA A 336 -8.81 16.13 12.77
CA ALA A 336 -7.78 16.17 13.80
C ALA A 336 -8.18 17.13 14.94
N ILE A 337 -8.29 16.60 16.16
CA ILE A 337 -8.64 17.37 17.38
C ILE A 337 -7.36 17.90 18.08
N TYR A 338 -6.29 17.11 18.06
CA TYR A 338 -5.02 17.41 18.71
C TYR A 338 -3.85 16.65 18.04
N SER A 339 -2.62 17.06 18.34
CA SER A 339 -1.38 16.42 17.91
C SER A 339 -0.30 16.57 19.00
N LEU A 340 0.40 15.49 19.32
CA LEU A 340 1.54 15.48 20.24
C LEU A 340 2.76 14.88 19.54
N LYS A 341 3.83 15.67 19.38
CA LYS A 341 5.03 15.23 18.65
C LYS A 341 6.34 15.54 19.40
N LEU A 342 7.31 14.65 19.31
CA LEU A 342 8.67 14.84 19.80
C LEU A 342 9.51 15.51 18.69
N ILE A 343 10.18 16.60 19.03
CA ILE A 343 10.92 17.46 18.09
C ILE A 343 12.29 17.86 18.65
N ASP A 344 13.10 18.53 17.81
CA ASP A 344 14.44 19.07 18.11
C ASP A 344 15.53 18.00 18.37
N PHE A 345 15.98 17.32 17.31
CA PHE A 345 16.93 16.20 17.40
C PHE A 345 18.40 16.55 17.07
N ALA A 346 18.76 17.84 17.02
CA ALA A 346 20.11 18.29 16.66
C ALA A 346 21.23 17.70 17.55
N HIS A 347 20.89 17.36 18.80
CA HIS A 347 21.78 16.72 19.78
C HIS A 347 21.18 15.41 20.29
N ALA A 348 20.62 14.61 19.36
CA ALA A 348 20.09 13.28 19.62
C ALA A 348 21.03 12.21 19.05
N THR A 349 21.22 11.10 19.77
CA THR A 349 22.04 9.98 19.31
C THR A 349 21.51 8.67 19.88
N TRP A 350 21.56 7.60 19.09
CA TRP A 350 21.22 6.26 19.56
C TRP A 350 22.37 5.69 20.40
N THR A 351 22.04 5.11 21.56
CA THR A 351 23.03 4.57 22.52
C THR A 351 22.70 3.14 22.93
N PRO A 352 22.81 2.16 22.01
CA PRO A 352 22.54 0.76 22.32
C PRO A 352 23.39 0.24 23.50
N GLY A 353 22.77 -0.52 24.40
CA GLY A 353 23.36 -1.11 25.60
C GLY A 353 23.54 -0.15 26.79
N GLN A 354 23.07 1.09 26.72
CA GLN A 354 23.21 2.08 27.80
C GLN A 354 21.95 2.27 28.64
N GLY A 355 20.87 1.55 28.35
CA GLY A 355 19.57 1.72 28.99
C GLY A 355 18.84 3.00 28.56
N PRO A 356 17.60 3.20 29.07
CA PRO A 356 16.73 4.30 28.68
C PRO A 356 17.30 5.67 29.07
N ASP A 357 16.82 6.74 28.41
CA ASP A 357 17.28 8.11 28.68
C ASP A 357 16.67 8.66 29.98
N GLU A 358 17.28 8.32 31.11
CA GLU A 358 16.87 8.82 32.44
C GLU A 358 16.88 10.36 32.54
N ASN A 359 17.66 11.05 31.69
CA ASN A 359 17.65 12.51 31.65
C ASN A 359 16.30 13.04 31.15
N VAL A 360 15.80 12.50 30.04
CA VAL A 360 14.52 12.88 29.43
C VAL A 360 13.34 12.31 30.23
N LEU A 361 13.46 11.09 30.73
CA LEU A 361 12.41 10.38 31.47
C LEU A 361 12.21 10.86 32.91
N LYS A 362 13.08 11.71 33.46
CA LYS A 362 12.89 12.25 34.82
C LYS A 362 11.56 13.00 35.00
N GLY A 363 10.95 13.50 33.93
CA GLY A 363 9.61 14.09 33.96
C GLY A 363 8.46 13.13 34.30
N ARG A 364 8.70 11.80 34.27
CA ARG A 364 7.70 10.72 34.41
C ARG A 364 6.80 10.81 35.65
N GLN A 365 7.23 11.40 36.77
CA GLN A 365 6.42 11.42 38.00
C GLN A 365 5.53 12.67 38.16
N HIS A 366 5.86 13.77 37.47
CA HIS A 366 5.26 15.08 37.76
C HIS A 366 4.18 15.51 36.76
N VAL A 367 4.12 14.85 35.59
CA VAL A 367 3.07 15.09 34.58
C VAL A 367 1.74 14.39 34.93
N TYR A 368 1.77 13.36 35.81
CA TYR A 368 0.61 12.50 36.08
C TYR A 368 -0.02 12.64 37.48
N SER A 369 0.45 13.55 38.33
CA SER A 369 0.07 13.60 39.76
C SER A 369 -0.97 14.68 40.07
N GLY A 370 -2.26 14.36 39.90
CA GLY A 370 -3.35 14.92 40.71
C GLY A 370 -3.51 14.11 42.01
N PRO A 371 -3.97 14.68 43.15
CA PRO A 371 -3.81 14.04 44.45
C PRO A 371 -4.85 12.94 44.71
N GLY A 372 -4.41 11.73 45.07
CA GLY A 372 -5.24 10.62 45.56
C GLY A 372 -4.39 9.48 46.15
N PRO A 373 -4.88 8.74 47.16
CA PRO A 373 -4.10 8.49 48.38
C PRO A 373 -3.25 7.21 48.42
N SER A 374 -2.18 7.33 49.22
CA SER A 374 -1.30 6.35 49.86
C SER A 374 -1.54 4.85 49.64
N ASN A 375 -0.51 4.23 49.07
CA ASN A 375 -0.27 2.80 48.90
C ASN A 375 -0.18 2.04 50.23
N ARG A 376 -0.83 0.87 50.31
CA ARG A 376 -0.66 -0.13 51.37
C ARG A 376 0.05 -1.35 50.78
N THR A 377 1.08 -1.80 51.49
CA THR A 377 2.07 -2.83 51.16
C THR A 377 1.52 -4.27 51.14
N SER A 378 2.03 -5.10 50.23
CA SER A 378 2.10 -6.57 50.38
C SER A 378 3.30 -7.10 49.56
N LYS A 379 4.45 -7.39 50.17
CA LYS A 379 4.87 -8.70 50.73
C LYS A 379 4.67 -9.88 49.77
N THR A 380 5.81 -10.32 49.23
CA THR A 380 6.08 -11.58 48.53
C THR A 380 5.91 -12.79 49.46
N PHE A 381 5.43 -13.91 48.90
CA PHE A 381 5.57 -15.25 49.47
C PHE A 381 5.96 -16.24 48.38
N ASN A 382 7.11 -16.89 48.58
CA ASN A 382 7.62 -18.05 47.85
C ASN A 382 7.02 -19.32 48.46
N SER A 383 6.74 -20.34 47.65
CA SER A 383 6.69 -21.75 48.06
C SER A 383 6.73 -22.72 46.87
N PRO A 384 7.22 -23.96 47.04
CA PRO A 384 8.11 -24.62 46.07
C PRO A 384 7.53 -25.84 45.33
N SER A 385 8.34 -26.30 44.38
CA SER A 385 8.29 -27.50 43.55
C SER A 385 7.97 -28.83 44.25
N ALA A 386 7.21 -29.69 43.58
CA ALA A 386 7.24 -31.15 43.75
C ALA A 386 7.01 -31.86 42.41
N THR A 387 7.88 -32.84 42.11
CA THR A 387 7.87 -33.75 40.95
C THR A 387 7.53 -35.19 41.39
N PRO A 388 7.28 -36.15 40.49
CA PRO A 388 5.98 -36.83 40.36
C PRO A 388 5.98 -38.30 40.83
N THR A 389 4.80 -38.90 40.88
CA THR A 389 4.62 -40.37 41.01
C THR A 389 3.79 -40.93 39.86
N HIS A 390 4.24 -42.09 39.38
CA HIS A 390 3.82 -42.79 38.17
C HIS A 390 2.78 -43.88 38.53
N VAL A 391 1.70 -44.02 37.76
CA VAL A 391 0.86 -45.23 37.73
C VAL A 391 0.44 -45.50 36.27
N PRO A 392 0.56 -46.74 35.74
CA PRO A 392 0.29 -47.07 34.34
C PRO A 392 -1.06 -47.76 34.13
N THR A 393 -1.73 -47.49 33.00
CA THR A 393 -2.73 -48.40 32.41
C THR A 393 -2.84 -48.20 30.90
N ASP A 394 -2.66 -49.31 30.17
CA ASP A 394 -2.82 -49.51 28.73
C ASP A 394 -4.21 -49.12 28.18
N ARG A 395 -4.24 -48.51 26.98
CA ARG A 395 -5.31 -48.60 25.97
C ARG A 395 -4.78 -48.15 24.58
N PRO A 396 -5.43 -48.58 23.47
CA PRO A 396 -4.76 -48.95 22.22
C PRO A 396 -4.37 -47.76 21.33
N ALA A 397 -3.45 -48.04 20.40
CA ALA A 397 -2.81 -47.09 19.48
C ALA A 397 -3.79 -46.09 18.84
N ALA A 398 -3.62 -44.82 19.20
CA ALA A 398 -4.15 -43.70 18.45
C ALA A 398 -3.35 -43.54 17.15
N GLN A 399 -4.07 -43.30 16.05
CA GLN A 399 -3.52 -42.81 14.78
C GLN A 399 -2.62 -41.59 15.02
N PRO A 400 -1.60 -41.33 14.18
CA PRO A 400 -0.68 -40.22 14.41
C PRO A 400 -1.49 -38.91 14.48
N VAL A 401 -1.50 -38.32 15.67
CA VAL A 401 -1.99 -36.96 15.87
C VAL A 401 -1.06 -36.09 15.04
N VAL A 402 -1.57 -35.54 13.94
CA VAL A 402 -0.90 -34.46 13.22
C VAL A 402 -0.90 -33.29 14.19
N THR A 403 0.21 -33.10 14.90
CA THR A 403 0.45 -31.91 15.71
C THR A 403 0.50 -30.73 14.76
N THR A 404 -0.59 -29.97 14.64
CA THR A 404 -0.59 -28.68 13.97
C THR A 404 0.29 -27.73 14.78
N SER A 405 1.49 -27.46 14.27
CA SER A 405 2.45 -26.54 14.88
C SER A 405 2.09 -25.12 14.45
N THR A 406 1.18 -24.50 15.18
CA THR A 406 0.98 -23.05 15.08
C THR A 406 2.28 -22.36 15.48
N ARG A 407 2.79 -21.49 14.62
CA ARG A 407 4.04 -20.76 14.81
C ARG A 407 3.84 -19.29 14.44
N THR A 408 4.72 -18.44 14.96
CA THR A 408 4.67 -17.01 14.69
C THR A 408 5.86 -16.60 13.84
N VAL A 409 5.59 -15.91 12.73
CA VAL A 409 6.61 -15.36 11.83
C VAL A 409 6.62 -13.85 11.98
N ARG A 410 7.77 -13.29 12.34
CA ARG A 410 7.96 -11.84 12.46
C ARG A 410 8.72 -11.33 11.25
N LEU A 411 8.18 -10.30 10.63
CA LEU A 411 8.77 -9.65 9.46
C LEU A 411 9.09 -8.19 9.81
N ASN A 412 10.34 -7.78 9.56
CA ASN A 412 10.72 -6.38 9.62
C ASN A 412 10.22 -5.62 8.38
N PRO A 413 10.22 -4.27 8.39
CA PRO A 413 9.86 -3.48 7.22
C PRO A 413 10.59 -3.93 5.95
N ALA A 414 9.83 -4.06 4.86
CA ALA A 414 10.26 -4.53 3.55
C ALA A 414 10.79 -5.98 3.50
N TRP A 415 10.56 -6.80 4.52
CA TRP A 415 10.86 -8.23 4.47
C TRP A 415 9.70 -9.03 3.93
N GLU A 416 9.99 -10.25 3.48
CA GLU A 416 8.97 -11.18 3.01
C GLU A 416 9.16 -12.56 3.63
N TRP A 417 8.04 -13.19 3.97
CA TRP A 417 8.01 -14.61 4.31
C TRP A 417 7.67 -15.38 3.05
N ARG A 418 8.57 -16.29 2.63
CA ARG A 418 8.38 -17.17 1.48
C ARG A 418 8.00 -18.55 1.98
N PHE A 419 7.03 -19.17 1.34
CA PHE A 419 6.52 -20.47 1.76
C PHE A 419 5.99 -21.30 0.58
N GLU A 420 6.11 -22.61 0.71
CA GLU A 420 5.53 -23.61 -0.20
C GLU A 420 4.52 -24.47 0.57
N ALA A 421 3.24 -24.34 0.19
CA ALA A 421 2.17 -25.17 0.74
C ALA A 421 2.17 -26.55 0.06
N PRO A 422 2.29 -27.67 0.82
CA PRO A 422 2.32 -29.01 0.24
C PRO A 422 1.02 -29.34 -0.49
N ILE A 423 1.15 -30.19 -1.52
CA ILE A 423 0.00 -30.73 -2.24
C ILE A 423 -0.95 -31.43 -1.27
N GLY A 424 -2.24 -31.06 -1.30
CA GLY A 424 -3.28 -31.64 -0.45
C GLY A 424 -3.26 -31.19 1.01
N SER A 425 -2.41 -30.21 1.37
CA SER A 425 -2.37 -29.59 2.69
C SER A 425 -2.68 -28.10 2.62
N ASN A 426 -3.10 -27.54 3.75
CA ASN A 426 -3.43 -26.12 3.88
C ASN A 426 -2.43 -25.43 4.82
N VAL A 427 -2.07 -24.20 4.48
CA VAL A 427 -1.34 -23.26 5.33
C VAL A 427 -2.29 -22.11 5.65
N VAL A 428 -2.60 -21.92 6.93
CA VAL A 428 -3.48 -20.86 7.41
C VAL A 428 -2.63 -19.73 7.97
N VAL A 429 -2.84 -18.51 7.49
CA VAL A 429 -2.08 -17.32 7.88
C VAL A 429 -3.03 -16.29 8.47
N LYS A 430 -2.69 -15.74 9.64
CA LYS A 430 -3.39 -14.60 10.24
C LYS A 430 -2.42 -13.47 10.53
N LEU A 431 -2.79 -12.26 10.16
CA LEU A 431 -2.07 -11.06 10.56
C LEU A 431 -2.41 -10.70 12.01
N LEU A 432 -1.43 -10.79 12.92
CA LEU A 432 -1.61 -10.46 14.33
C LEU A 432 -1.41 -8.96 14.59
N SER A 433 -0.43 -8.34 13.95
CA SER A 433 -0.09 -6.93 14.06
C SER A 433 0.68 -6.42 12.84
N GLY A 434 0.66 -5.12 12.60
CA GLY A 434 1.32 -4.47 11.46
C GLY A 434 0.49 -4.60 10.19
N THR A 435 1.15 -4.56 9.04
CA THR A 435 0.53 -4.70 7.71
C THR A 435 1.22 -5.79 6.94
N ALA A 436 0.48 -6.52 6.10
CA ALA A 436 1.04 -7.54 5.25
C ALA A 436 0.23 -7.63 3.97
N GLU A 437 0.87 -8.02 2.88
CA GLU A 437 0.23 -8.19 1.59
C GLU A 437 0.69 -9.46 0.89
N LYS A 438 -0.22 -10.06 0.12
CA LYS A 438 0.07 -11.11 -0.85
C LYS A 438 -0.26 -10.57 -2.23
N ASP A 439 0.74 -10.46 -3.09
CA ASP A 439 0.59 -9.97 -4.47
C ASP A 439 -0.16 -8.62 -4.55
N GLY A 440 0.15 -7.71 -3.61
CA GLY A 440 -0.47 -6.38 -3.45
C GLY A 440 -1.84 -6.36 -2.75
N VAL A 441 -2.43 -7.52 -2.44
CA VAL A 441 -3.67 -7.62 -1.66
C VAL A 441 -3.33 -7.56 -0.17
N GLU A 442 -3.86 -6.57 0.54
CA GLU A 442 -3.65 -6.41 1.97
C GLU A 442 -4.39 -7.48 2.78
N LEU A 443 -3.70 -8.07 3.76
CA LEU A 443 -4.27 -9.04 4.68
C LEU A 443 -4.98 -8.30 5.82
N ALA A 444 -6.26 -8.58 6.01
CA ALA A 444 -7.04 -8.00 7.08
C ALA A 444 -6.56 -8.51 8.46
N PRO A 445 -6.38 -7.63 9.47
CA PRO A 445 -5.99 -8.04 10.81
C PRO A 445 -6.94 -9.08 11.40
N ARG A 446 -6.38 -10.14 11.98
CA ARG A 446 -7.09 -11.25 12.65
C ARG A 446 -7.99 -12.11 11.75
N SER A 447 -8.03 -11.86 10.45
CA SER A 447 -8.66 -12.74 9.48
C SER A 447 -7.74 -13.92 9.14
N ALA A 448 -8.33 -15.11 8.98
CA ALA A 448 -7.60 -16.32 8.61
C ALA A 448 -7.66 -16.53 7.09
N TYR A 449 -6.50 -16.52 6.46
CA TYR A 449 -6.33 -16.80 5.03
C TYR A 449 -5.77 -18.22 4.87
N THR A 450 -6.45 -19.06 4.10
CA THR A 450 -6.11 -20.46 3.87
C THR A 450 -5.53 -20.62 2.47
N PHE A 451 -4.26 -21.01 2.42
CA PHE A 451 -3.54 -21.23 1.18
C PHE A 451 -3.27 -22.72 0.97
N SER A 452 -3.58 -23.23 -0.22
CA SER A 452 -3.39 -24.63 -0.58
C SER A 452 -2.75 -24.74 -1.96
N ASN A 453 -1.85 -25.71 -2.14
CA ASN A 453 -1.19 -25.97 -3.43
C ASN A 453 -0.60 -24.70 -4.08
N ILE A 454 0.15 -23.93 -3.31
CA ILE A 454 0.73 -22.65 -3.73
C ILE A 454 2.17 -22.52 -3.25
N LYS A 455 3.01 -21.93 -4.10
CA LYS A 455 4.35 -21.43 -3.74
C LYS A 455 4.29 -19.92 -3.78
N SER A 456 4.45 -19.24 -2.66
CA SER A 456 4.12 -17.82 -2.55
C SER A 456 4.96 -17.07 -1.52
N ARG A 457 4.67 -15.77 -1.40
CA ARG A 457 5.28 -14.87 -0.43
C ARG A 457 4.23 -13.97 0.22
N ILE A 458 4.44 -13.64 1.49
CA ILE A 458 3.78 -12.54 2.18
C ILE A 458 4.82 -11.44 2.40
N LEU A 459 4.57 -10.26 1.85
CA LEU A 459 5.44 -9.08 1.97
C LEU A 459 4.87 -8.14 3.02
N THR A 460 5.73 -7.40 3.72
CA THR A 460 5.30 -6.26 4.52
C THR A 460 6.15 -5.04 4.23
N TRP A 461 5.53 -3.86 4.12
CA TRP A 461 6.25 -2.60 3.96
C TRP A 461 6.58 -1.94 5.30
N GLN A 462 5.73 -2.11 6.32
CA GLN A 462 5.87 -1.48 7.64
C GLN A 462 6.33 -2.44 8.75
N GLY A 463 6.45 -3.73 8.46
CA GLY A 463 6.69 -4.78 9.44
C GLY A 463 5.38 -5.40 9.95
N CYS A 464 5.43 -6.68 10.31
CA CYS A 464 4.27 -7.40 10.82
C CYS A 464 4.62 -8.64 11.64
N GLU A 465 3.61 -9.17 12.33
CA GLU A 465 3.65 -10.46 12.99
C GLU A 465 2.51 -11.33 12.43
N LEU A 466 2.86 -12.51 11.92
CA LEU A 466 1.95 -13.48 11.32
C LEU A 466 1.84 -14.69 12.23
N GLU A 467 0.62 -15.15 12.49
CA GLU A 467 0.37 -16.51 12.99
C GLU A 467 0.19 -17.43 11.80
N VAL A 468 0.98 -18.50 11.76
CA VAL A 468 0.96 -19.50 10.68
C VAL A 468 0.62 -20.85 11.29
N ASP A 469 -0.43 -21.48 10.78
CA ASP A 469 -0.83 -22.84 11.12
C ASP A 469 -0.77 -23.74 9.88
N GLY A 470 -0.42 -25.01 10.08
CA GLY A 470 -0.17 -25.96 8.99
C GLY A 470 1.30 -26.07 8.59
N ARG A 471 1.62 -27.15 7.88
CA ARG A 471 2.99 -27.51 7.46
C ARG A 471 3.30 -26.90 6.10
N CYS A 472 4.50 -26.32 5.97
CA CYS A 472 5.10 -25.95 4.68
C CYS A 472 6.11 -27.02 4.24
N ASP A 473 6.27 -27.23 2.92
CA ASP A 473 7.35 -28.06 2.37
C ASP A 473 8.69 -27.33 2.46
N ASP A 474 8.66 -26.02 2.20
CA ASP A 474 9.76 -25.10 2.46
C ASP A 474 9.20 -23.77 2.97
N GLU A 475 9.92 -23.10 3.86
CA GLU A 475 9.61 -21.75 4.31
C GLU A 475 10.83 -21.04 4.88
N PHE A 476 10.94 -19.74 4.63
CA PHE A 476 11.95 -18.89 5.25
C PHE A 476 11.57 -17.41 5.14
N VAL A 477 12.22 -16.59 5.96
CA VAL A 477 12.13 -15.13 5.86
C VAL A 477 13.25 -14.64 4.94
N ALA A 478 12.90 -13.96 3.86
CA ALA A 478 13.87 -13.25 3.05
C ALA A 478 14.07 -11.85 3.64
N GLU A 479 15.29 -11.63 4.12
CA GLU A 479 15.69 -10.43 4.82
C GLU A 479 16.37 -9.45 3.88
N TYR A 480 16.00 -8.18 4.00
CA TYR A 480 16.62 -7.09 3.25
C TYR A 480 17.20 -6.07 4.21
N ALA A 481 18.43 -5.60 3.92
CA ALA A 481 19.14 -4.66 4.77
C ALA A 481 18.46 -3.27 4.86
N ASN A 482 17.57 -2.96 3.90
CA ASN A 482 16.71 -1.79 3.86
C ASN A 482 15.63 -1.98 2.79
N PRO A 483 14.57 -1.14 2.78
CA PRO A 483 13.52 -1.24 1.77
C PRO A 483 14.02 -1.19 0.33
N ALA A 484 14.97 -0.31 0.00
CA ALA A 484 15.50 -0.18 -1.36
C ALA A 484 16.25 -1.42 -1.87
N ALA A 485 16.65 -2.33 -0.97
CA ALA A 485 17.26 -3.60 -1.35
C ALA A 485 16.22 -4.68 -1.72
N ASN A 486 14.94 -4.49 -1.39
CA ASN A 486 13.89 -5.41 -1.81
C ASN A 486 13.53 -5.14 -3.29
N PRO A 487 13.65 -6.13 -4.20
CA PRO A 487 13.30 -5.97 -5.61
C PRO A 487 11.86 -5.50 -5.85
N ALA A 488 10.93 -5.78 -4.92
CA ALA A 488 9.54 -5.33 -4.99
C ALA A 488 9.39 -3.79 -4.96
N VAL A 489 10.41 -3.03 -4.52
CA VAL A 489 10.39 -1.57 -4.62
C VAL A 489 10.29 -1.10 -6.07
N SER A 490 10.90 -1.84 -7.00
CA SER A 490 10.77 -1.53 -8.43
C SER A 490 9.32 -1.67 -8.92
N TYR A 491 8.53 -2.58 -8.33
CA TYR A 491 7.12 -2.76 -8.67
C TYR A 491 6.29 -1.61 -8.12
N LEU A 492 6.62 -1.12 -6.93
CA LEU A 492 6.00 0.07 -6.33
C LEU A 492 6.30 1.33 -7.15
N ASN A 493 7.55 1.51 -7.59
CA ASN A 493 7.97 2.63 -8.44
C ASN A 493 7.26 2.59 -9.80
N LEU A 494 7.16 1.42 -10.42
CA LEU A 494 6.41 1.24 -11.66
C LEU A 494 4.93 1.59 -11.46
N HIS A 495 4.29 1.08 -10.40
CA HIS A 495 2.90 1.41 -10.08
C HIS A 495 2.70 2.92 -9.89
N ALA A 496 3.60 3.60 -9.17
CA ALA A 496 3.54 5.04 -8.99
C ALA A 496 3.58 5.79 -10.34
N ALA A 497 4.46 5.40 -11.26
CA ALA A 497 4.50 6.00 -12.59
C ALA A 497 3.22 5.72 -13.40
N LEU A 498 2.69 4.49 -13.34
CA LEU A 498 1.45 4.12 -14.01
C LEU A 498 0.25 4.90 -13.46
N ARG A 499 0.20 5.14 -12.14
CA ARG A 499 -0.83 5.96 -11.51
C ARG A 499 -0.85 7.38 -12.08
N GLU A 500 0.30 8.02 -12.22
CA GLU A 500 0.37 9.37 -12.82
C GLU A 500 -0.16 9.38 -14.25
N MET A 501 0.12 8.33 -15.02
CA MET A 501 -0.42 8.17 -16.38
C MET A 501 -1.94 7.97 -16.39
N ARG A 502 -2.50 7.22 -15.43
CA ARG A 502 -3.96 7.04 -15.27
C ARG A 502 -4.65 8.35 -14.92
N ILE A 503 -4.10 9.12 -13.98
CA ILE A 503 -4.64 10.43 -13.57
C ILE A 503 -4.62 11.39 -14.76
N ALA A 504 -3.51 11.45 -15.49
CA ALA A 504 -3.42 12.27 -16.70
C ALA A 504 -4.43 11.82 -17.78
N ALA A 505 -4.59 10.51 -17.97
CA ALA A 505 -5.54 9.94 -18.93
C ALA A 505 -6.98 10.30 -18.59
N ALA A 506 -7.38 10.16 -17.32
CA ALA A 506 -8.71 10.56 -16.84
C ALA A 506 -8.98 12.05 -17.08
N ARG A 507 -8.01 12.92 -16.76
CA ARG A 507 -8.12 14.37 -17.00
C ARG A 507 -8.26 14.73 -18.48
N GLU A 508 -7.61 13.97 -19.34
CA GLU A 508 -7.56 14.22 -20.79
C GLU A 508 -8.64 13.45 -21.58
N GLY A 509 -9.47 12.64 -20.90
CA GLY A 509 -10.50 11.80 -21.54
C GLY A 509 -9.94 10.73 -22.49
N ARG A 510 -8.67 10.34 -22.31
CA ARG A 510 -7.98 9.35 -23.14
C ARG A 510 -7.80 8.04 -22.41
N GLU A 511 -7.35 7.03 -23.14
CA GLU A 511 -6.99 5.76 -22.56
C GLU A 511 -5.74 5.86 -21.65
N GLY A 512 -5.78 5.10 -20.56
CA GLY A 512 -4.71 4.93 -19.58
C GLY A 512 -3.53 4.12 -20.12
N PRO A 513 -2.54 3.81 -19.25
CA PRO A 513 -1.41 2.99 -19.64
C PRO A 513 -1.84 1.57 -20.03
N ARG A 514 -1.34 1.07 -21.17
CA ARG A 514 -1.55 -0.30 -21.66
C ARG A 514 -0.23 -1.04 -21.53
N VAL A 515 -0.13 -1.84 -20.47
CA VAL A 515 1.11 -2.44 -19.97
C VAL A 515 1.17 -3.92 -20.32
N LEU A 516 2.23 -4.35 -21.00
CA LEU A 516 2.54 -5.75 -21.25
C LEU A 516 3.65 -6.22 -20.31
N VAL A 517 3.41 -7.26 -19.53
CA VAL A 517 4.44 -7.92 -18.71
C VAL A 517 5.01 -9.09 -19.49
N ALA A 518 6.25 -8.95 -19.95
CA ALA A 518 6.98 -9.92 -20.77
C ALA A 518 8.21 -10.48 -20.04
N GLY A 519 8.67 -11.66 -20.46
CA GLY A 519 9.88 -12.25 -19.93
C GLY A 519 9.96 -13.77 -20.16
N PRO A 520 11.11 -14.38 -19.82
CA PRO A 520 11.26 -15.83 -19.81
C PRO A 520 10.23 -16.57 -18.93
N PRO A 521 10.11 -17.90 -19.08
CA PRO A 521 9.41 -18.72 -18.09
C PRO A 521 9.98 -18.51 -16.68
N VAL A 522 9.13 -18.60 -15.66
CA VAL A 522 9.55 -18.60 -14.25
C VAL A 522 10.33 -17.34 -13.84
N THR A 523 9.78 -16.17 -14.17
CA THR A 523 10.34 -14.84 -13.80
C THR A 523 9.43 -13.99 -12.92
N GLY A 524 8.22 -14.47 -12.60
CA GLY A 524 7.27 -13.76 -11.73
C GLY A 524 6.30 -12.81 -12.46
N LYS A 525 6.05 -13.02 -13.76
CA LYS A 525 5.16 -12.19 -14.59
C LYS A 525 3.76 -12.04 -13.99
N THR A 526 3.10 -13.16 -13.70
CA THR A 526 1.77 -13.19 -13.08
C THR A 526 1.74 -12.54 -11.70
N THR A 527 2.80 -12.71 -10.89
CA THR A 527 2.94 -12.02 -9.61
C THR A 527 3.02 -10.51 -9.78
N LEU A 528 3.78 -10.01 -10.76
CA LEU A 528 3.83 -8.59 -11.07
C LEU A 528 2.47 -8.08 -11.58
N ALA A 529 1.83 -8.80 -12.50
CA ALA A 529 0.52 -8.43 -13.04
C ALA A 529 -0.53 -8.33 -11.92
N LYS A 530 -0.59 -9.30 -10.99
CA LYS A 530 -1.45 -9.25 -9.80
C LYS A 530 -1.11 -8.07 -8.90
N THR A 531 0.17 -7.85 -8.62
CA THR A 531 0.61 -6.74 -7.75
C THR A 531 0.19 -5.38 -8.32
N LEU A 532 0.43 -5.13 -9.61
CA LEU A 532 0.02 -3.90 -10.27
C LEU A 532 -1.51 -3.74 -10.32
N THR A 533 -2.23 -4.84 -10.52
CA THR A 533 -3.71 -4.85 -10.49
C THR A 533 -4.23 -4.50 -9.10
N SER A 534 -3.76 -5.19 -8.06
CA SER A 534 -4.15 -4.95 -6.67
C SER A 534 -3.86 -3.52 -6.23
N TYR A 535 -2.69 -2.98 -6.57
CA TYR A 535 -2.33 -1.60 -6.25
C TYR A 535 -3.19 -0.56 -6.99
N ALA A 536 -3.54 -0.82 -8.25
CA ALA A 536 -4.46 0.04 -9.00
C ALA A 536 -5.85 0.05 -8.36
N VAL A 537 -6.40 -1.12 -8.06
CA VAL A 537 -7.70 -1.29 -7.38
C VAL A 537 -7.70 -0.61 -6.01
N LYS A 538 -6.63 -0.77 -5.23
CA LYS A 538 -6.46 -0.12 -3.91
C LYS A 538 -6.48 1.42 -4.00
N GLN A 539 -6.25 2.00 -5.18
CA GLN A 539 -6.31 3.43 -5.43
C GLN A 539 -7.59 3.87 -6.17
N GLY A 540 -8.59 3.00 -6.25
CA GLY A 540 -9.87 3.28 -6.89
C GLY A 540 -9.87 3.16 -8.42
N HIS A 541 -8.77 2.71 -9.03
CA HIS A 541 -8.72 2.46 -10.47
C HIS A 541 -9.31 1.08 -10.81
N GLN A 542 -9.83 0.94 -12.02
CA GLN A 542 -10.49 -0.26 -12.52
C GLN A 542 -9.77 -0.82 -13.75
N PRO A 543 -8.52 -1.30 -13.63
CA PRO A 543 -7.77 -1.77 -14.79
C PRO A 543 -8.45 -2.98 -15.44
N LEU A 544 -8.41 -3.03 -16.77
CA LEU A 544 -8.75 -4.23 -17.52
C LEU A 544 -7.51 -5.13 -17.56
N VAL A 545 -7.63 -6.35 -17.04
CA VAL A 545 -6.54 -7.31 -17.03
C VAL A 545 -6.76 -8.36 -18.10
N VAL A 546 -5.71 -8.68 -18.86
CA VAL A 546 -5.69 -9.71 -19.89
C VAL A 546 -4.68 -10.78 -19.49
N ASN A 547 -5.10 -12.04 -19.47
CA ASN A 547 -4.21 -13.19 -19.42
C ASN A 547 -4.08 -13.77 -20.83
N ALA A 548 -2.87 -13.64 -21.37
CA ALA A 548 -2.47 -14.16 -22.66
C ALA A 548 -1.58 -15.42 -22.54
N ASP A 549 -1.41 -16.00 -21.35
CA ASP A 549 -0.73 -17.28 -21.19
C ASP A 549 -1.74 -18.43 -21.16
N PRO A 550 -1.78 -19.32 -22.18
CA PRO A 550 -2.69 -20.46 -22.17
C PRO A 550 -2.28 -21.54 -21.15
N ARG A 551 -1.07 -21.51 -20.59
CA ARG A 551 -0.62 -22.49 -19.60
C ARG A 551 -1.27 -22.26 -18.23
N GLU A 552 -1.67 -21.03 -17.93
CA GLU A 552 -2.30 -20.63 -16.68
C GLU A 552 -3.69 -20.05 -16.94
N GLY A 553 -4.65 -20.32 -16.06
CA GLY A 553 -5.98 -19.73 -16.16
C GLY A 553 -6.11 -18.50 -15.27
N MET A 554 -6.67 -17.41 -15.79
CA MET A 554 -7.17 -16.27 -14.99
C MET A 554 -8.69 -16.33 -14.98
N LEU A 555 -9.29 -16.56 -13.80
CA LEU A 555 -10.76 -16.70 -13.65
C LEU A 555 -11.38 -17.81 -14.53
N SER A 556 -10.54 -18.74 -14.98
CA SER A 556 -10.82 -19.86 -15.89
C SER A 556 -9.70 -20.91 -15.69
N PHE A 557 -9.68 -22.00 -16.47
CA PHE A 557 -8.62 -23.01 -16.38
C PHE A 557 -7.57 -22.88 -17.48
N ALA A 558 -6.49 -23.64 -17.34
CA ALA A 558 -5.47 -23.78 -18.38
C ALA A 558 -6.08 -24.21 -19.73
N GLY A 559 -5.44 -23.79 -20.82
CA GLY A 559 -5.92 -23.91 -22.18
C GLY A 559 -6.81 -22.74 -22.61
N THR A 560 -6.93 -21.68 -21.81
CA THR A 560 -7.75 -20.50 -22.11
C THR A 560 -6.97 -19.21 -22.10
N LEU A 561 -7.44 -18.24 -22.86
CA LEU A 561 -7.06 -16.84 -22.78
C LEU A 561 -8.26 -16.07 -22.22
N SER A 562 -8.03 -15.06 -21.39
CA SER A 562 -9.13 -14.36 -20.73
C SER A 562 -8.88 -12.89 -20.49
N ALA A 563 -9.94 -12.10 -20.39
CA ALA A 563 -9.89 -10.68 -20.05
C ALA A 563 -11.00 -10.32 -19.04
N ALA A 564 -10.71 -9.52 -18.02
CA ALA A 564 -11.70 -9.08 -17.03
C ALA A 564 -11.37 -7.69 -16.49
N VAL A 565 -12.42 -6.93 -16.14
CA VAL A 565 -12.27 -5.67 -15.39
C VAL A 565 -12.12 -5.97 -13.92
N PHE A 566 -11.10 -5.40 -13.29
CA PHE A 566 -10.89 -5.48 -11.85
C PHE A 566 -11.28 -4.16 -11.20
N ALA A 567 -12.53 -4.05 -10.75
CA ALA A 567 -13.03 -2.88 -10.03
C ALA A 567 -13.03 -3.04 -8.50
N THR A 568 -12.74 -4.25 -8.02
CA THR A 568 -12.80 -4.64 -6.60
C THR A 568 -11.63 -5.55 -6.28
N ILE A 569 -11.32 -5.68 -4.98
CA ILE A 569 -10.15 -6.42 -4.49
C ILE A 569 -10.08 -7.85 -5.07
N ILE A 570 -8.85 -8.32 -5.28
CA ILE A 570 -8.56 -9.70 -5.65
C ILE A 570 -8.71 -10.58 -4.42
N ASP A 571 -9.27 -11.78 -4.60
CA ASP A 571 -9.24 -12.81 -3.57
C ASP A 571 -7.95 -13.64 -3.72
N PRO A 572 -7.01 -13.56 -2.77
CA PRO A 572 -5.72 -14.21 -2.90
C PRO A 572 -5.75 -15.69 -2.52
N GLU A 573 -6.86 -16.21 -1.98
CA GLU A 573 -7.02 -17.60 -1.53
C GLU A 573 -7.53 -18.55 -2.63
N THR A 574 -8.07 -18.02 -3.75
CA THR A 574 -8.56 -18.87 -4.84
C THR A 574 -7.41 -19.60 -5.53
N ALA A 575 -7.70 -20.74 -6.18
CA ALA A 575 -6.71 -21.60 -6.81
C ALA A 575 -5.84 -20.86 -7.84
N THR A 576 -6.44 -19.94 -8.59
CA THR A 576 -5.72 -19.07 -9.53
C THR A 576 -5.21 -17.78 -8.87
N GLY A 577 -5.70 -17.43 -7.68
CA GLY A 577 -5.35 -16.24 -6.91
C GLY A 577 -5.75 -14.93 -7.60
N TRP A 578 -6.79 -14.97 -8.43
CA TRP A 578 -7.35 -13.82 -9.15
C TRP A 578 -8.77 -13.44 -8.67
N GLY A 579 -9.37 -14.20 -7.76
CA GLY A 579 -10.80 -14.07 -7.46
C GLY A 579 -11.64 -15.24 -7.98
N SER A 580 -12.95 -15.06 -7.87
CA SER A 580 -13.99 -15.99 -8.31
C SER A 580 -14.88 -15.36 -9.38
N THR A 581 -15.58 -16.20 -10.14
CA THR A 581 -16.61 -15.82 -11.11
C THR A 581 -18.00 -15.83 -10.46
N PRO A 582 -19.03 -15.23 -11.09
CA PRO A 582 -20.36 -15.17 -10.50
C PRO A 582 -20.93 -16.56 -10.22
N ALA A 583 -21.53 -16.69 -9.04
CA ALA A 583 -22.27 -17.86 -8.62
C ALA A 583 -23.63 -17.43 -8.03
N SER A 584 -24.56 -18.38 -7.92
CA SER A 584 -25.85 -18.13 -7.25
C SER A 584 -25.73 -17.98 -5.72
N ALA A 585 -24.59 -18.34 -5.16
CA ALA A 585 -24.28 -18.19 -3.75
C ALA A 585 -23.66 -16.80 -3.47
N PRO A 586 -23.90 -16.22 -2.27
CA PRO A 586 -23.20 -15.00 -1.87
C PRO A 586 -21.70 -15.25 -1.80
N SER A 587 -20.91 -14.30 -2.29
CA SER A 587 -19.46 -14.32 -2.23
C SER A 587 -18.95 -13.28 -1.24
N ALA A 588 -17.96 -13.64 -0.41
CA ALA A 588 -17.34 -12.74 0.55
C ALA A 588 -16.49 -11.65 -0.13
N VAL A 589 -15.88 -12.00 -1.27
CA VAL A 589 -15.14 -11.08 -2.14
C VAL A 589 -15.94 -10.88 -3.43
N PRO A 590 -16.12 -9.64 -3.91
CA PRO A 590 -16.89 -9.41 -5.13
C PRO A 590 -16.32 -10.17 -6.33
N VAL A 591 -17.21 -10.84 -7.05
CA VAL A 591 -16.88 -11.69 -8.20
C VAL A 591 -16.39 -10.85 -9.38
N LYS A 592 -15.70 -11.49 -10.32
CA LYS A 592 -15.17 -10.87 -11.54
C LYS A 592 -15.90 -11.46 -12.76
N LEU A 593 -16.07 -10.67 -13.81
CA LEU A 593 -16.77 -11.07 -15.04
C LEU A 593 -15.76 -11.23 -16.19
N PRO A 594 -15.22 -12.44 -16.42
CA PRO A 594 -14.26 -12.65 -17.49
C PRO A 594 -14.92 -12.91 -18.84
N LEU A 595 -14.34 -12.34 -19.90
CA LEU A 595 -14.39 -12.90 -21.25
C LEU A 595 -13.36 -14.02 -21.33
N VAL A 596 -13.73 -15.18 -21.87
CA VAL A 596 -12.84 -16.34 -22.01
C VAL A 596 -12.88 -16.87 -23.44
N HIS A 597 -11.71 -17.18 -24.00
CA HIS A 597 -11.54 -17.91 -25.25
C HIS A 597 -10.80 -19.22 -25.01
N TYR A 598 -11.25 -20.29 -25.66
CA TYR A 598 -10.62 -21.60 -25.55
C TYR A 598 -9.56 -21.79 -26.63
N TYR A 599 -8.30 -21.87 -26.22
CA TYR A 599 -7.16 -22.14 -27.11
C TYR A 599 -6.89 -23.65 -27.23
N GLY A 600 -7.02 -24.38 -26.12
CA GLY A 600 -6.91 -25.85 -26.09
C GLY A 600 -5.49 -26.42 -26.24
N ARG A 601 -4.46 -25.57 -26.23
CA ARG A 601 -3.04 -25.98 -26.19
C ARG A 601 -2.35 -25.41 -24.94
N GLN A 602 -1.20 -25.96 -24.58
CA GLN A 602 -0.45 -25.51 -23.39
C GLN A 602 0.52 -24.38 -23.71
N SER A 603 1.01 -24.32 -24.95
CA SER A 603 1.93 -23.30 -25.42
C SER A 603 1.35 -22.56 -26.62
N ALA A 604 1.43 -21.23 -26.58
CA ALA A 604 1.03 -20.36 -27.69
C ALA A 604 1.80 -20.64 -29.00
N GLU A 605 2.97 -21.28 -28.91
CA GLU A 605 3.79 -21.65 -30.07
C GLU A 605 3.31 -22.93 -30.78
N GLU A 606 2.42 -23.72 -30.17
CA GLU A 606 1.89 -24.95 -30.79
C GLU A 606 1.02 -24.64 -32.01
N GLU A 607 0.23 -23.57 -31.94
CA GLU A 607 -0.63 -23.12 -33.04
C GLU A 607 -0.67 -21.59 -33.08
N PRO A 608 0.41 -20.94 -33.58
CA PRO A 608 0.62 -19.52 -33.43
C PRO A 608 -0.40 -18.67 -34.21
N ASP A 609 -0.84 -19.12 -35.39
CA ASP A 609 -1.80 -18.36 -36.20
C ASP A 609 -3.17 -18.29 -35.52
N PHE A 610 -3.63 -19.42 -34.95
CA PHE A 610 -4.87 -19.44 -34.18
C PHE A 610 -4.75 -18.64 -32.87
N TYR A 611 -3.59 -18.69 -32.20
CA TYR A 611 -3.34 -17.85 -31.04
C TYR A 611 -3.45 -16.35 -31.39
N ARG A 612 -2.86 -15.92 -32.52
CA ARG A 612 -2.99 -14.54 -33.01
C ARG A 612 -4.44 -14.16 -33.27
N GLU A 613 -5.22 -15.06 -33.87
CA GLU A 613 -6.65 -14.84 -34.10
C GLU A 613 -7.40 -14.60 -32.79
N LEU A 614 -7.18 -15.45 -31.77
CA LEU A 614 -7.83 -15.29 -30.46
C LEU A 614 -7.42 -14.00 -29.75
N VAL A 615 -6.13 -13.63 -29.80
CA VAL A 615 -5.66 -12.36 -29.26
C VAL A 615 -6.31 -11.16 -29.95
N GLY A 616 -6.44 -11.19 -31.29
CA GLY A 616 -7.12 -10.12 -32.03
C GLY A 616 -8.61 -9.99 -31.67
N ARG A 617 -9.33 -11.11 -31.50
CA ARG A 617 -10.73 -11.10 -31.04
C ARG A 617 -10.87 -10.54 -29.63
N MET A 618 -9.97 -10.93 -28.75
CA MET A 618 -9.92 -10.40 -27.39
C MET A 618 -9.63 -8.91 -27.39
N ALA A 619 -8.67 -8.44 -28.19
CA ALA A 619 -8.33 -7.04 -28.33
C ALA A 619 -9.51 -6.19 -28.82
N GLY A 620 -10.30 -6.69 -29.77
CA GLY A 620 -11.56 -6.05 -30.17
C GLY A 620 -12.55 -5.88 -29.00
N THR A 621 -12.67 -6.88 -28.14
CA THR A 621 -13.55 -6.80 -26.96
C THR A 621 -12.99 -5.85 -25.89
N VAL A 622 -11.67 -5.85 -25.68
CA VAL A 622 -10.98 -4.92 -24.79
C VAL A 622 -11.20 -3.47 -25.25
N SER A 623 -10.98 -3.19 -26.54
CA SER A 623 -11.21 -1.87 -27.13
C SER A 623 -12.68 -1.44 -27.02
N GLY A 624 -13.62 -2.37 -27.24
CA GLY A 624 -15.04 -2.14 -26.99
C GLY A 624 -15.29 -1.68 -25.56
N ARG A 625 -14.78 -2.42 -24.57
CA ARG A 625 -14.96 -2.07 -23.15
C ARG A 625 -14.33 -0.73 -22.78
N LEU A 626 -13.14 -0.41 -23.30
CA LEU A 626 -12.48 0.88 -23.08
C LEU A 626 -13.25 2.05 -23.71
N SER A 627 -14.01 1.83 -24.78
CA SER A 627 -14.81 2.88 -25.40
C SER A 627 -16.15 3.12 -24.71
N GLU A 628 -16.69 2.13 -24.01
CA GLU A 628 -17.97 2.19 -23.30
C GLU A 628 -17.85 2.67 -21.84
N ASP A 629 -16.70 2.46 -21.19
CA ASP A 629 -16.51 2.69 -19.76
C ASP A 629 -15.30 3.59 -19.49
N GLU A 630 -15.54 4.86 -19.17
CA GLU A 630 -14.50 5.88 -18.93
C GLU A 630 -13.61 5.57 -17.71
N SER A 631 -14.15 4.89 -16.68
CA SER A 631 -13.37 4.48 -15.51
C SER A 631 -12.34 3.42 -15.90
N VAL A 632 -12.77 2.42 -16.68
CA VAL A 632 -11.88 1.37 -17.20
C VAL A 632 -10.90 1.96 -18.22
N LYS A 633 -11.39 2.82 -19.12
CA LYS A 633 -10.59 3.52 -20.14
C LYS A 633 -9.39 4.22 -19.55
N SER A 634 -9.60 5.09 -18.57
CA SER A 634 -8.55 5.88 -17.93
C SER A 634 -7.65 5.04 -17.00
N SER A 635 -8.18 3.94 -16.46
CA SER A 635 -7.41 2.98 -15.64
C SER A 635 -6.42 2.15 -16.45
N GLY A 636 -6.69 1.95 -17.73
CA GLY A 636 -5.80 1.28 -18.68
C GLY A 636 -5.86 -0.25 -18.63
N VAL A 637 -4.89 -0.88 -19.28
CA VAL A 637 -4.83 -2.34 -19.50
C VAL A 637 -3.56 -2.92 -18.90
N ILE A 638 -3.66 -4.10 -18.27
CA ILE A 638 -2.51 -4.88 -17.78
C ILE A 638 -2.57 -6.26 -18.45
N VAL A 639 -1.52 -6.63 -19.18
CA VAL A 639 -1.44 -7.89 -19.91
C VAL A 639 -0.36 -8.79 -19.31
N ASP A 640 -0.77 -9.94 -18.78
CA ASP A 640 0.13 -11.03 -18.40
C ASP A 640 0.35 -11.94 -19.61
N SER A 641 1.61 -12.07 -20.05
CA SER A 641 1.94 -12.81 -21.27
C SER A 641 2.55 -14.18 -21.00
N MET A 642 2.59 -15.03 -22.02
CA MET A 642 3.29 -16.31 -21.98
C MET A 642 4.78 -16.15 -21.64
N GLY A 643 5.33 -17.14 -20.93
CA GLY A 643 6.78 -17.25 -20.75
C GLY A 643 7.49 -17.62 -22.06
N ILE A 644 8.40 -16.77 -22.54
CA ILE A 644 9.06 -16.99 -23.84
C ILE A 644 10.55 -17.26 -23.68
N SER A 645 11.00 -18.33 -24.30
CA SER A 645 12.43 -18.58 -24.46
C SER A 645 13.08 -17.46 -25.28
N GLU A 646 14.21 -16.93 -24.81
CA GLU A 646 14.97 -15.88 -25.52
C GLU A 646 15.49 -16.29 -26.90
N LYS A 647 15.38 -17.59 -27.24
CA LYS A 647 15.77 -18.12 -28.55
C LYS A 647 14.56 -18.30 -29.48
N SER A 648 13.34 -18.18 -28.96
CA SER A 648 12.12 -18.37 -29.73
C SER A 648 11.79 -17.12 -30.53
N LYS A 649 11.96 -17.22 -31.85
CA LYS A 649 11.50 -16.17 -32.77
C LYS A 649 9.97 -16.10 -32.82
N ILE A 650 9.32 -17.27 -32.84
CA ILE A 650 7.86 -17.38 -32.83
C ILE A 650 7.30 -16.67 -31.59
N GLY A 651 7.84 -16.97 -30.40
CA GLY A 651 7.42 -16.31 -29.16
C GLY A 651 7.59 -14.78 -29.21
N LEU A 652 8.72 -14.27 -29.70
CA LEU A 652 8.92 -12.82 -29.87
C LEU A 652 7.93 -12.20 -30.86
N ASP A 653 7.60 -12.90 -31.94
CA ASP A 653 6.60 -12.45 -32.91
C ASP A 653 5.17 -12.52 -32.37
N LEU A 654 4.89 -13.43 -31.44
CA LEU A 654 3.63 -13.48 -30.71
C LEU A 654 3.52 -12.35 -29.69
N LEU A 655 4.61 -11.97 -28.99
CA LEU A 655 4.61 -10.76 -28.14
C LEU A 655 4.34 -9.51 -28.97
N ALA A 656 4.99 -9.38 -30.12
CA ALA A 656 4.75 -8.24 -30.99
C ALA A 656 3.30 -8.17 -31.47
N HIS A 657 2.69 -9.32 -31.77
CA HIS A 657 1.25 -9.39 -32.05
C HIS A 657 0.40 -8.82 -30.93
N ILE A 658 0.70 -9.18 -29.68
CA ILE A 658 -0.02 -8.67 -28.51
C ILE A 658 0.18 -7.16 -28.38
N VAL A 659 1.40 -6.67 -28.60
CA VAL A 659 1.72 -5.24 -28.57
C VAL A 659 0.89 -4.46 -29.59
N ASP A 660 0.80 -4.96 -30.82
CA ASP A 660 0.08 -4.33 -31.91
C ASP A 660 -1.44 -4.35 -31.66
N GLU A 661 -2.02 -5.53 -31.41
CA GLU A 661 -3.48 -5.70 -31.27
C GLU A 661 -4.03 -4.97 -30.05
N LEU A 662 -3.35 -5.05 -28.89
CA LEU A 662 -3.77 -4.36 -27.66
C LEU A 662 -3.22 -2.93 -27.55
N SER A 663 -2.54 -2.44 -28.58
CA SER A 663 -2.00 -1.07 -28.64
C SER A 663 -1.13 -0.71 -27.42
N ILE A 664 -0.29 -1.65 -26.99
CA ILE A 664 0.55 -1.54 -25.79
C ILE A 664 1.54 -0.37 -25.93
N ASN A 665 1.54 0.55 -24.98
CA ASN A 665 2.49 1.67 -24.93
C ASN A 665 3.62 1.44 -23.91
N ILE A 666 3.52 0.43 -23.03
CA ILE A 666 4.55 0.11 -22.03
C ILE A 666 4.81 -1.39 -22.00
N ILE A 667 6.03 -1.81 -22.28
CA ILE A 667 6.48 -3.20 -22.21
C ILE A 667 7.42 -3.34 -21.02
N VAL A 668 7.03 -4.14 -20.03
CA VAL A 668 7.84 -4.44 -18.85
C VAL A 668 8.48 -5.81 -19.03
N VAL A 669 9.80 -5.83 -19.18
CA VAL A 669 10.58 -7.06 -19.34
C VAL A 669 11.16 -7.48 -17.99
N LEU A 670 10.78 -8.66 -17.51
CA LEU A 670 11.25 -9.22 -16.24
C LEU A 670 12.42 -10.18 -16.44
N GLY A 671 13.56 -9.85 -15.81
CA GLY A 671 14.67 -10.78 -15.60
C GLY A 671 15.50 -11.15 -16.83
N SER A 672 15.35 -10.43 -17.95
CA SER A 672 16.14 -10.69 -19.16
C SER A 672 16.60 -9.40 -19.84
N THR A 673 17.88 -9.08 -19.68
CA THR A 673 18.55 -7.98 -20.39
C THR A 673 18.59 -8.21 -21.89
N ARG A 674 18.72 -9.47 -22.32
CA ARG A 674 18.75 -9.84 -23.74
C ARG A 674 17.41 -9.60 -24.42
N MET A 675 16.32 -10.07 -23.83
CA MET A 675 14.97 -9.84 -24.35
C MET A 675 14.63 -8.35 -24.33
N ASN A 676 15.05 -7.63 -23.28
CA ASN A 676 14.88 -6.18 -23.19
C ASN A 676 15.60 -5.44 -24.32
N ALA A 677 16.86 -5.78 -24.62
CA ALA A 677 17.60 -5.20 -25.74
C ALA A 677 16.94 -5.48 -27.10
N GLU A 678 16.42 -6.69 -27.30
CA GLU A 678 15.74 -7.06 -28.55
C GLU A 678 14.42 -6.29 -28.72
N LEU A 679 13.59 -6.21 -27.67
CA LEU A 679 12.32 -5.48 -27.70
C LEU A 679 12.52 -3.96 -27.80
N MET A 680 13.52 -3.40 -27.10
CA MET A 680 13.91 -1.99 -27.28
C MET A 680 14.28 -1.70 -28.73
N LYS A 681 15.07 -2.57 -29.36
CA LYS A 681 15.45 -2.40 -30.76
C LYS A 681 14.26 -2.54 -31.71
N ARG A 682 13.37 -3.51 -31.46
CA ARG A 682 12.19 -3.78 -32.29
C ARG A 682 11.21 -2.60 -32.28
N PHE A 683 10.92 -2.05 -31.10
CA PHE A 683 9.90 -1.01 -30.92
C PHE A 683 10.44 0.43 -30.85
N ALA A 684 11.74 0.66 -31.12
CA ALA A 684 12.38 1.97 -30.98
C ALA A 684 11.73 3.09 -31.82
N GLU A 685 11.29 2.75 -33.02
CA GLU A 685 10.69 3.70 -33.98
C GLU A 685 9.18 3.47 -34.17
N GLU A 686 8.63 2.45 -33.51
CA GLU A 686 7.23 2.08 -33.61
C GLU A 686 6.36 2.93 -32.68
N LYS A 687 5.10 3.09 -33.09
CA LYS A 687 4.09 3.81 -32.31
C LYS A 687 2.85 2.95 -32.21
N THR A 688 2.10 3.12 -31.13
CA THR A 688 0.80 2.48 -30.96
C THR A 688 -0.16 2.91 -32.06
N SER A 689 -1.27 2.17 -32.22
CA SER A 689 -2.39 2.57 -33.09
C SER A 689 -2.95 3.96 -32.76
N LEU A 690 -2.73 4.43 -31.53
CA LEU A 690 -3.11 5.75 -31.02
C LEU A 690 -2.01 6.82 -31.20
N GLY A 691 -0.88 6.48 -31.81
CA GLY A 691 0.21 7.39 -32.13
C GLY A 691 1.20 7.68 -30.98
N GLU A 692 1.15 6.91 -29.89
CA GLU A 692 2.05 7.06 -28.75
C GLU A 692 3.36 6.29 -28.95
N PRO A 693 4.48 6.76 -28.37
CA PRO A 693 5.71 5.97 -28.34
C PRO A 693 5.57 4.75 -27.43
N ILE A 694 6.23 3.64 -27.82
CA ILE A 694 6.29 2.42 -27.02
C ILE A 694 7.52 2.47 -26.10
N THR A 695 7.30 2.39 -24.80
CA THR A 695 8.38 2.42 -23.79
C THR A 695 8.68 1.01 -23.30
N VAL A 696 9.95 0.60 -23.33
CA VAL A 696 10.38 -0.70 -22.81
C VAL A 696 11.15 -0.50 -21.50
N VAL A 697 10.68 -1.13 -20.42
CA VAL A 697 11.23 -1.04 -19.06
C VAL A 697 11.81 -2.40 -18.67
N LEU A 698 13.04 -2.44 -18.15
CA LEU A 698 13.63 -3.65 -17.57
C LEU A 698 13.41 -3.66 -16.07
N LEU A 699 12.92 -4.78 -15.54
CA LEU A 699 12.84 -5.04 -14.10
C LEU A 699 13.59 -6.33 -13.75
N ASP A 700 14.18 -6.35 -12.56
CA ASP A 700 14.86 -7.53 -12.06
C ASP A 700 13.86 -8.64 -11.69
N LYS A 701 14.27 -9.89 -11.96
CA LYS A 701 13.55 -11.07 -11.47
C LYS A 701 13.71 -11.14 -9.95
N SER A 702 12.62 -11.40 -9.23
CA SER A 702 12.70 -11.71 -7.79
C SER A 702 13.41 -13.04 -7.56
N GLU A 703 14.34 -13.07 -6.61
CA GLU A 703 15.02 -14.29 -6.15
C GLU A 703 14.07 -15.29 -5.48
N GLY A 704 12.86 -14.87 -5.12
CA GLY A 704 11.81 -15.73 -4.56
C GLY A 704 11.01 -16.51 -5.59
N VAL A 705 11.27 -16.30 -6.88
CA VAL A 705 10.55 -17.02 -7.93
C VAL A 705 11.12 -18.42 -8.06
N VAL A 706 10.25 -19.41 -7.84
CA VAL A 706 10.57 -20.83 -7.85
C VAL A 706 9.96 -21.55 -9.04
N GLU A 707 10.63 -22.60 -9.49
CA GLU A 707 10.08 -23.49 -10.52
C GLU A 707 8.96 -24.35 -9.93
N ARG A 708 7.94 -24.59 -10.75
CA ARG A 708 6.85 -25.53 -10.48
C ARG A 708 7.10 -26.74 -11.35
N ASP A 709 7.26 -27.90 -10.73
CA ASP A 709 7.37 -29.14 -11.47
C ASP A 709 6.01 -29.55 -12.08
N GLU A 710 6.04 -30.52 -12.98
CA GLU A 710 4.85 -30.97 -13.70
C GLU A 710 3.78 -31.54 -12.78
N ALA A 711 4.17 -32.17 -11.67
CA ALA A 711 3.25 -32.72 -10.68
C ALA A 711 2.50 -31.60 -9.94
N PHE A 712 3.20 -30.56 -9.52
CA PHE A 712 2.62 -29.37 -8.90
C PHE A 712 1.67 -28.67 -9.88
N GLU A 713 2.10 -28.46 -11.12
CA GLU A 713 1.26 -27.81 -12.14
C GLU A 713 0.00 -28.63 -12.46
N GLN A 714 0.10 -29.95 -12.50
CA GLN A 714 -1.07 -30.82 -12.65
C GLN A 714 -2.06 -30.63 -11.50
N HIS A 715 -1.58 -30.61 -10.25
CA HIS A 715 -2.44 -30.37 -9.09
C HIS A 715 -3.05 -28.96 -9.10
N SER A 716 -2.33 -27.94 -9.58
CA SER A 716 -2.87 -26.59 -9.74
C SER A 716 -4.01 -26.55 -10.76
N ARG A 717 -3.86 -27.24 -11.89
CA ARG A 717 -4.94 -27.37 -12.88
C ARG A 717 -6.15 -28.11 -12.31
N ASP A 718 -5.92 -29.23 -11.61
CA ASP A 718 -7.00 -30.00 -10.98
C ASP A 718 -7.72 -29.20 -9.89
N ALA A 719 -7.00 -28.39 -9.11
CA ALA A 719 -7.56 -27.50 -8.10
C ALA A 719 -8.45 -26.42 -8.74
N ALA A 720 -7.98 -25.78 -9.82
CA ALA A 720 -8.78 -24.80 -10.55
C ALA A 720 -10.07 -25.43 -11.11
N ILE A 721 -9.97 -26.60 -11.77
CA ILE A 721 -11.13 -27.34 -12.29
C ILE A 721 -12.13 -27.65 -11.18
N LYS A 722 -11.66 -28.16 -10.04
CA LYS A 722 -12.52 -28.45 -8.89
C LYS A 722 -13.19 -27.19 -8.35
N GLU A 723 -12.45 -26.10 -8.20
CA GLU A 723 -12.96 -24.84 -7.67
C GLU A 723 -14.10 -24.27 -8.53
N TYR A 724 -14.02 -24.37 -9.85
CA TYR A 724 -15.12 -23.89 -10.70
C TYR A 724 -16.41 -24.69 -10.57
N PHE A 725 -16.34 -26.02 -10.44
CA PHE A 725 -17.55 -26.83 -10.30
C PHE A 725 -18.09 -26.84 -8.86
N PHE A 726 -17.20 -26.92 -7.87
CA PHE A 726 -17.55 -27.17 -6.47
C PHE A 726 -17.29 -25.98 -5.55
N GLY A 727 -16.68 -24.91 -6.05
CA GLY A 727 -16.27 -23.77 -5.25
C GLY A 727 -15.13 -24.11 -4.29
N ASP A 728 -15.02 -23.30 -3.24
CA ASP A 728 -14.03 -23.48 -2.17
C ASP A 728 -14.73 -23.64 -0.80
N ALA A 729 -13.93 -23.65 0.28
CA ALA A 729 -14.45 -23.77 1.65
C ALA A 729 -15.30 -22.57 2.10
N ARG A 730 -15.15 -21.40 1.46
CA ARG A 730 -15.85 -20.16 1.78
C ARG A 730 -17.10 -19.99 0.91
N MET A 731 -17.09 -20.57 -0.29
CA MET A 731 -18.18 -20.56 -1.26
C MET A 731 -18.33 -21.95 -1.86
N THR A 732 -19.12 -22.81 -1.24
CA THR A 732 -19.39 -24.16 -1.76
C THR A 732 -20.47 -24.13 -2.84
N LEU A 733 -20.15 -24.64 -4.02
CA LEU A 733 -21.06 -24.75 -5.16
C LEU A 733 -21.61 -26.17 -5.29
N SER A 734 -22.81 -26.27 -5.88
CA SER A 734 -23.52 -27.53 -6.08
C SER A 734 -23.72 -27.78 -7.57
N PRO A 735 -22.73 -28.38 -8.26
CA PRO A 735 -22.87 -28.69 -9.68
C PRO A 735 -23.89 -29.82 -9.87
N GLN A 736 -24.48 -29.88 -11.06
CA GLN A 736 -25.54 -30.84 -11.39
C GLN A 736 -25.09 -31.86 -12.41
N ILE A 737 -25.41 -33.13 -12.16
CA ILE A 737 -25.24 -34.19 -13.15
C ILE A 737 -26.48 -34.20 -14.05
N GLN A 738 -26.25 -34.04 -15.34
CA GLN A 738 -27.26 -34.10 -16.39
C GLN A 738 -26.96 -35.29 -17.30
N GLN A 739 -28.01 -35.90 -17.85
CA GLN A 739 -27.87 -36.96 -18.84
C GLN A 739 -28.38 -36.47 -20.19
N VAL A 740 -27.52 -36.55 -21.20
CA VAL A 740 -27.72 -35.95 -22.51
C VAL A 740 -27.60 -37.03 -23.59
N ASP A 741 -28.44 -36.97 -24.61
CA ASP A 741 -28.42 -37.93 -25.72
C ASP A 741 -27.31 -37.57 -26.72
N PHE A 742 -26.66 -38.55 -27.34
CA PHE A 742 -25.58 -38.29 -28.31
C PHE A 742 -26.03 -37.35 -29.43
N ASP A 743 -27.27 -37.50 -29.89
CA ASP A 743 -27.82 -36.74 -31.02
C ASP A 743 -28.07 -35.26 -30.67
N SER A 744 -28.03 -34.91 -29.38
CA SER A 744 -28.13 -33.52 -28.91
C SER A 744 -26.77 -32.84 -28.70
N LEU A 745 -25.66 -33.55 -28.93
CA LEU A 745 -24.31 -33.01 -28.75
C LEU A 745 -23.60 -32.87 -30.10
N VAL A 746 -22.85 -31.77 -30.24
CA VAL A 746 -21.86 -31.61 -31.31
C VAL A 746 -20.52 -31.34 -30.64
N ILE A 747 -19.66 -32.35 -30.62
CA ILE A 747 -18.34 -32.28 -29.99
C ILE A 747 -17.29 -32.12 -31.09
N TYR A 748 -16.39 -31.16 -30.90
CA TYR A 748 -15.23 -30.96 -31.76
C TYR A 748 -13.95 -31.21 -30.97
N LYS A 749 -12.94 -31.76 -31.65
CA LYS A 749 -11.56 -31.82 -31.15
C LYS A 749 -10.61 -31.13 -32.14
N PRO A 750 -9.54 -30.49 -31.66
CA PRO A 750 -8.47 -30.03 -32.54
C PRO A 750 -7.90 -31.19 -33.36
N SER A 751 -7.59 -30.95 -34.64
CA SER A 751 -6.94 -31.95 -35.47
C SER A 751 -5.50 -32.21 -34.99
N ASP A 752 -5.12 -33.48 -34.87
CA ASP A 752 -3.76 -33.90 -34.54
C ASP A 752 -2.78 -33.76 -35.74
N TYR A 753 -3.31 -33.51 -36.95
CA TYR A 753 -2.56 -33.52 -38.22
C TYR A 753 -2.58 -32.16 -38.96
N SER A 754 -2.87 -31.06 -38.28
CA SER A 754 -3.10 -29.73 -38.89
C SER A 754 -1.89 -29.05 -39.55
N THR A 755 -0.86 -29.80 -39.96
CA THR A 755 0.30 -29.31 -40.72
C THR A 755 -0.03 -28.65 -42.07
N TYR A 756 -1.25 -28.81 -42.60
CA TYR A 756 -1.62 -28.33 -43.95
C TYR A 756 -2.96 -27.56 -44.05
N GLY A 757 -3.56 -27.13 -42.94
CA GLY A 757 -4.53 -26.02 -42.95
C GLY A 757 -5.93 -26.26 -43.55
N GLU A 758 -6.38 -27.50 -43.78
CA GLU A 758 -7.75 -27.72 -44.33
C GLU A 758 -8.83 -28.08 -43.29
N ASP A 759 -8.50 -28.74 -42.17
CA ASP A 759 -9.46 -29.04 -41.09
C ASP A 759 -8.86 -28.73 -39.71
N THR A 760 -9.21 -27.57 -39.17
CA THR A 760 -8.76 -27.07 -37.86
C THR A 760 -9.46 -27.75 -36.69
N LEU A 761 -10.72 -28.17 -36.86
CA LEU A 761 -11.50 -28.95 -35.92
C LEU A 761 -12.09 -30.18 -36.61
N ILE A 762 -12.06 -31.32 -35.91
CA ILE A 762 -12.70 -32.56 -36.35
C ILE A 762 -13.89 -32.83 -35.44
N ARG A 763 -15.05 -33.15 -36.04
CA ARG A 763 -16.22 -33.59 -35.27
C ARG A 763 -15.94 -34.98 -34.70
N GLU A 764 -16.13 -35.13 -33.40
CA GLU A 764 -15.94 -36.38 -32.68
C GLU A 764 -17.29 -36.86 -32.14
N GLU A 765 -17.60 -38.15 -32.31
CA GLU A 765 -18.76 -38.77 -31.67
C GLU A 765 -18.45 -39.05 -30.19
N PRO A 766 -19.42 -38.91 -29.27
CA PRO A 766 -19.23 -39.27 -27.88
C PRO A 766 -18.78 -40.73 -27.74
N SER A 767 -17.73 -40.97 -26.94
CA SER A 767 -17.17 -42.30 -26.69
C SER A 767 -16.63 -42.43 -25.28
N ALA A 768 -16.42 -43.65 -24.82
CA ALA A 768 -15.86 -43.96 -23.50
C ALA A 768 -14.48 -43.28 -23.25
N LEU A 769 -13.74 -42.95 -24.32
CA LEU A 769 -12.47 -42.22 -24.22
C LEU A 769 -12.63 -40.80 -23.67
N MET A 770 -13.82 -40.19 -23.82
CA MET A 770 -14.11 -38.85 -23.32
C MET A 770 -14.42 -38.83 -21.83
N GLN A 771 -14.48 -39.99 -21.17
CA GLN A 771 -14.71 -40.03 -19.73
C GLN A 771 -13.62 -39.23 -19.00
N HIS A 772 -14.06 -38.39 -18.07
CA HIS A 772 -13.26 -37.45 -17.30
C HIS A 772 -12.70 -36.24 -18.06
N TRP A 773 -13.09 -36.03 -19.32
CA TRP A 773 -12.72 -34.81 -20.04
C TRP A 773 -13.48 -33.60 -19.50
N ALA A 774 -12.84 -32.43 -19.52
CA ALA A 774 -13.50 -31.15 -19.42
C ALA A 774 -13.73 -30.61 -20.84
N LEU A 775 -14.96 -30.22 -21.15
CA LEU A 775 -15.35 -29.68 -22.46
C LEU A 775 -15.71 -28.20 -22.30
N ALA A 776 -15.17 -27.36 -23.17
CA ALA A 776 -15.58 -25.98 -23.30
C ALA A 776 -16.90 -25.90 -24.08
N ILE A 777 -17.88 -25.19 -23.52
CA ILE A 777 -19.13 -24.88 -24.21
C ILE A 777 -18.97 -23.50 -24.85
N MET A 778 -19.14 -23.45 -26.16
CA MET A 778 -18.88 -22.26 -26.96
C MET A 778 -20.16 -21.44 -27.13
N HIS A 779 -20.03 -20.12 -27.22
CA HIS A 779 -21.10 -19.23 -27.68
C HIS A 779 -21.29 -19.34 -29.20
N ALA A 780 -21.70 -20.52 -29.66
CA ALA A 780 -21.96 -20.84 -31.06
C ALA A 780 -23.17 -21.78 -31.17
N GLY A 781 -23.88 -21.73 -32.30
CA GLY A 781 -24.98 -22.63 -32.61
C GLY A 781 -24.51 -23.98 -33.17
N LEU A 782 -25.32 -25.03 -33.01
CA LEU A 782 -25.05 -26.39 -33.48
C LEU A 782 -24.85 -26.52 -35.01
N LYS A 783 -25.19 -25.48 -35.77
CA LYS A 783 -25.08 -25.43 -37.23
C LYS A 783 -24.00 -24.46 -37.71
N ASP A 784 -23.33 -23.78 -36.79
CA ASP A 784 -22.28 -22.84 -37.15
C ASP A 784 -21.07 -23.60 -37.72
N PRO A 785 -20.33 -23.02 -38.67
CA PRO A 785 -19.13 -23.63 -39.21
C PRO A 785 -18.10 -23.92 -38.11
N PRO A 786 -17.31 -25.02 -38.21
CA PRO A 786 -16.32 -25.37 -37.20
C PRO A 786 -15.34 -24.22 -36.88
N GLU A 787 -14.93 -23.44 -37.87
CA GLU A 787 -14.06 -22.27 -37.67
C GLU A 787 -14.72 -21.18 -36.80
N THR A 788 -16.03 -20.96 -36.97
CA THR A 788 -16.79 -20.02 -36.15
C THR A 788 -16.90 -20.53 -34.70
N VAL A 789 -17.20 -21.82 -34.53
CA VAL A 789 -17.25 -22.47 -33.20
C VAL A 789 -15.89 -22.38 -32.51
N ARG A 790 -14.80 -22.67 -33.24
CA ARG A 790 -13.43 -22.72 -32.72
C ARG A 790 -13.02 -21.41 -32.05
N ALA A 791 -13.39 -20.29 -32.66
CA ALA A 791 -12.94 -18.97 -32.24
C ALA A 791 -14.00 -18.16 -31.47
N ALA A 792 -15.16 -18.77 -31.17
CA ALA A 792 -16.17 -18.18 -30.31
C ALA A 792 -15.66 -18.01 -28.86
N SER A 793 -16.33 -17.18 -28.08
CA SER A 793 -16.09 -17.11 -26.64
C SER A 793 -16.67 -18.32 -25.92
N VAL A 794 -16.13 -18.61 -24.74
CA VAL A 794 -16.57 -19.72 -23.88
C VAL A 794 -17.72 -19.24 -23.01
N MET A 795 -18.82 -19.99 -23.03
CA MET A 795 -19.96 -19.82 -22.13
C MET A 795 -19.68 -20.45 -20.75
N GLY A 796 -18.96 -21.57 -20.74
CA GLY A 796 -18.56 -22.27 -19.52
C GLY A 796 -17.98 -23.63 -19.85
N PHE A 797 -17.80 -24.46 -18.82
CA PHE A 797 -17.22 -25.79 -18.94
C PHE A 797 -18.16 -26.84 -18.37
N VAL A 798 -18.12 -28.05 -18.94
CA VAL A 798 -18.75 -29.25 -18.40
C VAL A 798 -17.74 -30.37 -18.26
N HIS A 799 -17.95 -31.24 -17.28
CA HIS A 799 -17.10 -32.42 -17.08
C HIS A 799 -17.86 -33.69 -17.45
N VAL A 800 -17.28 -34.53 -18.32
CA VAL A 800 -17.89 -35.79 -18.74
C VAL A 800 -17.66 -36.83 -17.64
N ALA A 801 -18.71 -37.15 -16.87
CA ALA A 801 -18.63 -38.10 -15.77
C ALA A 801 -18.65 -39.56 -16.26
N ASP A 802 -19.44 -39.85 -17.29
CA ASP A 802 -19.67 -41.20 -17.79
C ASP A 802 -20.22 -41.15 -19.23
N VAL A 803 -19.90 -42.16 -20.05
CA VAL A 803 -20.40 -42.28 -21.42
C VAL A 803 -20.96 -43.69 -21.61
N ASP A 804 -22.27 -43.79 -21.82
CA ASP A 804 -22.97 -45.04 -22.08
C ASP A 804 -23.22 -45.16 -23.59
N GLU A 805 -22.31 -45.84 -24.29
CA GLU A 805 -22.37 -46.05 -25.74
C GLU A 805 -23.56 -46.94 -26.15
N GLU A 806 -23.95 -47.91 -25.33
CA GLU A 806 -25.09 -48.80 -25.61
C GLU A 806 -26.41 -48.02 -25.59
N ARG A 807 -26.57 -47.12 -24.61
CA ARG A 807 -27.76 -46.28 -24.48
C ARG A 807 -27.67 -44.97 -25.28
N ARG A 808 -26.52 -44.68 -25.90
CA ARG A 808 -26.20 -43.40 -26.57
C ARG A 808 -26.46 -42.19 -25.68
N LYS A 809 -26.00 -42.26 -24.43
CA LYS A 809 -26.16 -41.17 -23.45
C LYS A 809 -24.84 -40.80 -22.79
N VAL A 810 -24.61 -39.50 -22.62
CA VAL A 810 -23.48 -38.93 -21.87
C VAL A 810 -24.00 -38.39 -20.54
N LYS A 811 -23.32 -38.71 -19.43
CA LYS A 811 -23.54 -38.00 -18.16
C LYS A 811 -22.51 -36.89 -18.04
N ILE A 812 -22.98 -35.65 -17.97
CA ILE A 812 -22.15 -34.46 -17.80
C ILE A 812 -22.41 -33.81 -16.45
N LEU A 813 -21.36 -33.31 -15.81
CA LEU A 813 -21.44 -32.44 -14.65
C LEU A 813 -21.37 -30.99 -15.15
N ALA A 814 -22.41 -30.22 -14.86
CA ALA A 814 -22.54 -28.82 -15.25
C ALA A 814 -22.62 -27.90 -14.02
N PRO A 815 -22.16 -26.63 -14.12
CA PRO A 815 -22.11 -25.73 -12.97
C PRO A 815 -23.48 -25.13 -12.56
N GLY A 816 -24.56 -25.26 -13.36
CA GLY A 816 -25.87 -24.65 -13.07
C GLY A 816 -27.10 -25.33 -13.72
N ILE A 817 -28.31 -24.85 -13.38
CA ILE A 817 -29.62 -25.53 -13.59
C ILE A 817 -30.12 -25.55 -15.05
N ASP A 818 -29.65 -24.69 -15.96
CA ASP A 818 -30.21 -24.60 -17.33
C ASP A 818 -29.15 -24.66 -18.45
N TYR A 819 -28.29 -25.69 -18.44
CA TYR A 819 -27.44 -25.98 -19.61
C TYR A 819 -28.19 -26.72 -20.75
N HIS A 820 -29.37 -27.26 -20.46
CA HIS A 820 -30.17 -28.05 -21.40
C HIS A 820 -30.72 -27.29 -22.62
N ALA A 821 -30.70 -25.95 -22.62
CA ALA A 821 -31.29 -25.15 -23.69
C ALA A 821 -30.30 -24.70 -24.79
N ARG A 822 -28.98 -24.89 -24.59
CA ARG A 822 -27.95 -24.27 -25.46
C ARG A 822 -26.67 -25.09 -25.70
N ALA A 823 -26.54 -26.27 -25.08
CA ALA A 823 -25.42 -27.18 -25.33
C ALA A 823 -25.57 -27.96 -26.65
#